data_AF-A0A916TJF8-F1
#
_entry.id   AF-A0A916TJF8-F1
#
_cell.length_a   1.000
_cell.length_b   1.000
_cell.length_c   1.000
_cell.angle_alpha   90.00
_cell.angle_beta   90.00
_cell.angle_gamma   90.00
#
_symmetry.space_group_name_H-M   'P 1'
#
loop_
_entity.id
_entity.type
_entity.pdbx_description
1 polymer ?
#
loop_
_entity_poly.entity_id
_entity_poly.type
_entity_poly.pdbx_seq_one_letter_code
_entity_poly.pdbx_strand_id
1 'polypeptide(L)'
;MDTGTLTEKSREALQEAQNLATRMGHTEVDGEHLLLALVDQQDGLVPRLLEQAGANVDALRSDLERELSRRPKVSGPGATPGQVMITQRLARLLDAAEREAKRLKDSYVSVEHLVMALSEEGSTSAAGRVLTSHGVTREAFLTALTTVRGNQRVTSATPEGAYEALEKYGRDLVSEGRAGKLDPVIGRDAEIRRVTQILSRKTKNNPVLIGDPGVGKTAIVEGLAQRIVRGDVPVGLRDKTIFSLDMGSLVAGAKYRGEFEERLQAVLSEVKAAEGRILLFVDELHTVVGAGSVGGEGSLDAGNMLKPMLARGELHMIGATTLDEYRKHIESDAALERRFQTVLVDEPGIEDAISILRGLRERLEVFHGVKIQDGALVAAVTLSHRYITDRFLPDKAIDLVDEACARLRTEIDSMPAELDELTRKVTRLEIEEAALSKETDAASKARLEELRKELADLRAEADARHAQWEAERQAIRRVQELRGELERLRHEAEEAERDYDLNRAAELRYGEITELERRLEAAEEQLATRQGRNPLLREVVTEDEIAEIVAAWTGIPVARLQEGEREKLLKLDEILHERVIGQDEAVQLVADAVIRARSGIRDPRRPIGSFIFLGPTGVGKTELAKTLASALFDSEDNMVRLDMSEYQERHTVSRLIGAPPGYVGYDEGGQLTEAVRRKPYSVVLFDEIEKAHADVFNTLLQVLDDGRITDSQGRQVDFRNTVIIMTSNIGSQHLLDGVTADGEIKPDARARVLAELRGHFRPEFLNRVDDIVLFTPLTLPQIEHIVELQLTDLRNRLSERQIHLNITPEARRLIAEHGFDPVYGARPLRRYIAHEVETRIGRALLRGEIEPGGTIDVTVDDGELSVAYTEPAIAA
;
A
#
# COMPACT_ATOMS: atom_id res chain seq x y z
N MET A 1 37.15 46.23 0.86
CA MET A 1 35.83 45.59 0.69
C MET A 1 34.90 45.78 1.90
N ASP A 2 33.62 46.07 1.66
CA ASP A 2 32.55 46.02 2.69
C ASP A 2 32.02 44.57 2.81
N THR A 3 32.10 44.00 4.01
CA THR A 3 31.67 42.60 4.25
C THR A 3 30.17 42.37 4.05
N GLY A 4 29.36 43.43 4.03
CA GLY A 4 27.93 43.36 3.70
C GLY A 4 27.62 43.07 2.22
N THR A 5 28.62 43.08 1.35
CA THR A 5 28.47 42.84 -0.10
C THR A 5 28.83 41.42 -0.55
N LEU A 6 29.19 40.54 0.39
CA LEU A 6 29.49 39.12 0.14
C LEU A 6 28.20 38.29 0.25
N THR A 7 28.11 37.18 -0.50
CA THR A 7 27.09 36.14 -0.24
C THR A 7 27.38 35.42 1.07
N GLU A 8 26.40 34.71 1.62
CA GLU A 8 26.55 33.93 2.85
C GLU A 8 27.68 32.89 2.71
N LYS A 9 27.69 32.14 1.60
CA LYS A 9 28.75 31.16 1.31
C LYS A 9 30.14 31.79 1.15
N SER A 10 30.25 32.98 0.56
CA SER A 10 31.52 33.72 0.50
C SER A 10 32.01 34.16 1.88
N ARG A 11 31.09 34.57 2.78
CA ARG A 11 31.41 34.92 4.17
C ARG A 11 31.85 33.70 4.98
N GLU A 12 31.12 32.59 4.83
CA GLU A 12 31.48 31.31 5.44
C GLU A 12 32.87 30.85 5.01
N ALA A 13 33.19 30.90 3.71
CA ALA A 13 34.49 30.53 3.20
C ALA A 13 35.62 31.39 3.78
N LEU A 14 35.41 32.70 3.93
CA LEU A 14 36.39 33.59 4.56
C LEU A 14 36.57 33.34 6.06
N GLN A 15 35.50 32.99 6.76
CA GLN A 15 35.58 32.58 8.16
C GLN A 15 36.31 31.25 8.30
N GLU A 16 36.03 30.29 7.42
CA GLU A 16 36.66 28.98 7.47
C GLU A 16 38.15 29.03 7.06
N ALA A 17 38.51 29.92 6.14
CA ALA A 17 39.92 30.20 5.82
C ALA A 17 40.71 30.71 7.04
N GLN A 18 40.09 31.54 7.90
CA GLN A 18 40.69 31.99 9.17
C GLN A 18 40.80 30.86 10.18
N ASN A 19 39.77 30.03 10.29
CA ASN A 19 39.79 28.85 11.16
C ASN A 19 40.90 27.88 10.72
N LEU A 20 41.02 27.63 9.42
CA LEU A 20 42.03 26.78 8.82
C LEU A 20 43.45 27.29 9.10
N ALA A 21 43.72 28.58 8.89
CA ALA A 21 45.01 29.17 9.24
C ALA A 21 45.35 28.98 10.72
N THR A 22 44.37 29.17 11.60
CA THR A 22 44.51 28.94 13.05
C THR A 22 44.84 27.48 13.36
N ARG A 23 44.10 26.52 12.78
CA ARG A 23 44.32 25.08 12.98
C ARG A 23 45.69 24.62 12.48
N MET A 24 46.19 25.19 11.38
CA MET A 24 47.49 24.86 10.81
C MET A 24 48.66 25.56 11.52
N GLY A 25 48.39 26.46 12.47
CA GLY A 25 49.40 27.22 13.20
C GLY A 25 50.02 28.37 12.40
N HIS A 26 49.31 28.89 11.40
CA HIS A 26 49.74 30.04 10.61
C HIS A 26 49.28 31.35 11.25
N THR A 27 50.12 32.38 11.19
CA THR A 27 49.81 33.72 11.74
C THR A 27 49.07 34.63 10.75
N GLU A 28 48.98 34.22 9.49
CA GLU A 28 48.36 35.00 8.42
C GLU A 28 47.43 34.15 7.55
N VAL A 29 46.27 34.71 7.17
CA VAL A 29 45.33 34.16 6.19
C VAL A 29 45.64 34.72 4.81
N ASP A 30 45.66 33.84 3.83
CA ASP A 30 46.04 34.16 2.45
C ASP A 30 45.22 33.32 1.46
N GLY A 31 45.34 33.60 0.16
CA GLY A 31 44.57 33.00 -0.93
C GLY A 31 44.55 31.47 -0.94
N GLU A 32 45.63 30.78 -0.54
CA GLU A 32 45.62 29.31 -0.46
C GLU A 32 44.65 28.79 0.61
N HIS A 33 44.50 29.49 1.73
CA HIS A 33 43.53 29.12 2.78
C HIS A 33 42.10 29.34 2.30
N LEU A 34 41.86 30.45 1.60
CA LEU A 34 40.56 30.76 1.02
C LEU A 34 40.18 29.72 -0.04
N LEU A 35 41.11 29.37 -0.93
CA LEU A 35 40.84 28.38 -1.97
C LEU A 35 40.54 27.00 -1.36
N LEU A 36 41.30 26.56 -0.35
CA LEU A 36 41.01 25.29 0.32
C LEU A 36 39.65 25.33 1.02
N ALA A 37 39.32 26.44 1.70
CA ALA A 37 38.00 26.61 2.33
C ALA A 37 36.84 26.59 1.31
N LEU A 38 37.05 27.12 0.11
CA LEU A 38 36.06 27.07 -0.99
C LEU A 38 35.91 25.65 -1.56
N VAL A 39 37.01 24.90 -1.66
CA VAL A 39 37.02 23.49 -2.12
C VAL A 39 36.40 22.56 -1.08
N ASP A 40 36.58 22.84 0.21
CA ASP A 40 36.04 22.03 1.31
C ASP A 40 34.60 22.40 1.69
N GLN A 41 34.02 23.43 1.05
CA GLN A 41 32.70 23.93 1.38
C GLN A 41 31.62 22.89 1.05
N GLN A 42 30.91 22.40 2.08
CA GLN A 42 29.78 21.49 1.93
C GLN A 42 28.65 22.17 1.13
N ASP A 43 28.09 21.42 0.18
CA ASP A 43 27.13 21.89 -0.83
C ASP A 43 27.59 23.19 -1.54
N GLY A 44 28.90 23.34 -1.70
CA GLY A 44 29.52 24.50 -2.34
C GLY A 44 29.42 24.43 -3.86
N LEU A 45 29.25 25.59 -4.50
CA LEU A 45 29.27 25.72 -5.96
C LEU A 45 30.67 25.44 -6.55
N VAL A 46 31.74 25.76 -5.80
CA VAL A 46 33.12 25.71 -6.28
C VAL A 46 33.60 24.29 -6.64
N PRO A 47 33.44 23.25 -5.79
CA PRO A 47 33.81 21.88 -6.16
C PRO A 47 33.19 21.44 -7.50
N ARG A 48 31.89 21.67 -7.69
CA ARG A 48 31.18 21.32 -8.93
C ARG A 48 31.73 22.08 -10.15
N LEU A 49 32.00 23.38 -10.00
CA LEU A 49 32.60 24.17 -11.07
C LEU A 49 34.03 23.70 -11.44
N LEU A 50 34.80 23.23 -10.47
CA LEU A 50 36.13 22.67 -10.70
C LEU A 50 36.05 21.33 -11.44
N GLU A 51 35.13 20.44 -11.05
CA GLU A 51 34.87 19.19 -11.77
C GLU A 51 34.43 19.45 -13.22
N GLN A 52 33.49 20.38 -13.42
CA GLN A 52 33.00 20.77 -14.75
C GLN A 52 34.10 21.43 -15.60
N ALA A 53 35.08 22.08 -14.98
CA ALA A 53 36.27 22.60 -15.65
C ALA A 53 37.31 21.50 -15.97
N GLY A 54 37.05 20.24 -15.60
CA GLY A 54 37.89 19.09 -15.88
C GLY A 54 38.95 18.78 -14.80
N ALA A 55 38.85 19.39 -13.61
CA ALA A 55 39.79 19.17 -12.53
C ALA A 55 39.41 17.97 -11.66
N ASN A 56 40.43 17.22 -11.22
CA ASN A 56 40.25 16.25 -10.14
C ASN A 56 40.31 17.00 -8.79
N VAL A 57 39.13 17.23 -8.18
CA VAL A 57 39.00 18.06 -6.97
C VAL A 57 39.76 17.48 -5.78
N ASP A 58 39.78 16.15 -5.60
CA ASP A 58 40.50 15.51 -4.51
C ASP A 58 42.03 15.66 -4.64
N ALA A 59 42.54 15.54 -5.88
CA ALA A 59 43.94 15.77 -6.16
C ALA A 59 44.32 17.25 -5.96
N LEU A 60 43.46 18.17 -6.41
CA LEU A 60 43.63 19.62 -6.21
C LEU A 60 43.65 19.98 -4.72
N ARG A 61 42.71 19.43 -3.94
CA ARG A 61 42.64 19.58 -2.47
C ARG A 61 43.94 19.13 -1.82
N SER A 62 44.41 17.93 -2.16
CA SER A 62 45.64 17.35 -1.62
C SER A 62 46.89 18.20 -1.91
N ASP A 63 46.96 18.81 -3.11
CA ASP A 63 48.07 19.70 -3.47
C ASP A 63 48.02 21.05 -2.74
N LEU A 64 46.83 21.60 -2.49
CA LEU A 64 46.65 22.80 -1.66
C LEU A 64 47.07 22.57 -0.21
N GLU A 65 46.66 21.45 0.38
CA GLU A 65 47.08 21.05 1.73
C GLU A 65 48.61 20.92 1.81
N ARG A 66 49.23 20.32 0.79
CA ARG A 66 50.68 20.20 0.70
C ARG A 66 51.35 21.57 0.66
N GLU A 67 50.83 22.52 -0.11
CA GLU A 67 51.40 23.87 -0.18
C GLU A 67 51.24 24.62 1.14
N LEU A 68 50.07 24.53 1.77
CA LEU A 68 49.83 25.11 3.09
C LEU A 68 50.73 24.49 4.16
N SER A 69 51.01 23.19 4.10
CA SER A 69 51.89 22.50 5.06
C SER A 69 53.35 22.99 5.04
N ARG A 70 53.78 23.62 3.93
CA ARG A 70 55.12 24.20 3.76
C ARG A 70 55.25 25.58 4.41
N ARG A 71 54.16 26.22 4.79
CA ARG A 71 54.20 27.52 5.45
C ARG A 71 54.77 27.38 6.87
N PRO A 72 55.51 28.39 7.37
CA PRO A 72 56.00 28.39 8.74
C PRO A 72 54.86 28.29 9.76
N LYS A 73 55.03 27.39 10.74
CA LYS A 73 54.07 27.20 11.84
C LYS A 73 54.63 27.85 13.10
N VAL A 74 53.81 28.62 13.80
CA VAL A 74 54.20 29.31 15.04
C VAL A 74 53.58 28.56 16.23
N SER A 75 54.43 28.13 17.17
CA SER A 75 54.02 27.52 18.43
C SER A 75 54.80 28.14 19.59
N GLY A 76 54.11 28.59 20.65
CA GLY A 76 54.76 29.04 21.89
C GLY A 76 53.97 30.09 22.68
N PRO A 77 54.42 30.45 23.89
CA PRO A 77 53.72 31.36 24.81
C PRO A 77 53.60 32.83 24.33
N GLY A 78 54.26 33.19 23.22
CA GLY A 78 54.13 34.49 22.55
C GLY A 78 53.18 34.49 21.35
N ALA A 79 52.62 33.34 20.96
CA ALA A 79 51.58 33.27 19.95
C ALA A 79 50.25 33.68 20.59
N THR A 80 49.70 34.83 20.20
CA THR A 80 48.36 35.26 20.66
C THR A 80 47.33 34.35 19.98
N PRO A 81 46.64 33.46 20.71
CA PRO A 81 45.67 32.56 20.09
C PRO A 81 44.52 33.38 19.50
N GLY A 82 44.23 33.16 18.21
CA GLY A 82 43.06 33.75 17.54
C GLY A 82 43.27 35.12 16.85
N GLN A 83 44.47 35.70 16.85
CA GLN A 83 44.77 36.89 16.03
C GLN A 83 45.51 36.51 14.75
N VAL A 84 44.80 35.92 13.79
CA VAL A 84 45.32 35.68 12.44
C VAL A 84 45.08 36.92 11.59
N MET A 85 46.12 37.47 10.97
CA MET A 85 46.01 38.67 10.14
C MET A 85 45.70 38.32 8.68
N ILE A 86 44.89 39.13 8.00
CA ILE A 86 44.68 39.01 6.55
C ILE A 86 45.90 39.60 5.83
N THR A 87 46.49 38.84 4.91
CA THR A 87 47.60 39.34 4.08
C THR A 87 47.15 40.45 3.14
N GLN A 88 48.08 41.34 2.77
CA GLN A 88 47.81 42.38 1.78
C GLN A 88 47.45 41.79 0.41
N ARG A 89 47.96 40.59 0.07
CA ARG A 89 47.62 39.87 -1.16
C ARG A 89 46.15 39.44 -1.15
N LEU A 90 45.69 38.78 -0.08
CA LEU A 90 44.30 38.38 0.07
C LEU A 90 43.34 39.58 0.05
N ALA A 91 43.72 40.71 0.67
CA ALA A 91 42.91 41.93 0.58
C ALA A 91 42.75 42.43 -0.87
N ARG A 92 43.82 42.40 -1.69
CA ARG A 92 43.75 42.76 -3.12
C ARG A 92 42.92 41.78 -3.95
N LEU A 93 42.97 40.49 -3.60
CA LEU A 93 42.17 39.44 -4.23
C LEU A 93 40.68 39.67 -3.98
N LEU A 94 40.28 40.03 -2.76
CA LEU A 94 38.90 40.38 -2.44
C LEU A 94 38.41 41.59 -3.25
N ASP A 95 39.24 42.63 -3.38
CA ASP A 95 38.91 43.79 -4.22
C ASP A 95 38.88 43.43 -5.73
N ALA A 96 39.65 42.41 -6.17
CA ALA A 96 39.57 41.88 -7.53
C ALA A 96 38.27 41.10 -7.77
N ALA A 97 37.85 40.27 -6.82
CA ALA A 97 36.57 39.57 -6.86
C ALA A 97 35.38 40.55 -6.91
N GLU A 98 35.45 41.68 -6.19
CA GLU A 98 34.42 42.73 -6.26
C GLU A 98 34.36 43.38 -7.66
N ARG A 99 35.50 43.56 -8.32
CA ARG A 99 35.53 44.05 -9.71
C ARG A 99 34.95 43.03 -10.69
N GLU A 100 35.20 41.74 -10.46
CA GLU A 100 34.62 40.66 -11.27
C GLU A 100 33.09 40.60 -11.13
N ALA A 101 32.57 40.70 -9.90
CA ALA A 101 31.12 40.79 -9.67
C ALA A 101 30.49 41.97 -10.41
N LYS A 102 31.12 43.16 -10.36
CA LYS A 102 30.66 44.35 -11.11
C LYS A 102 30.71 44.13 -12.62
N ARG A 103 31.72 43.42 -13.13
CA ARG A 103 31.85 43.09 -14.57
C ARG A 103 30.73 42.17 -15.04
N LEU A 104 30.35 41.19 -14.22
CA LEU A 104 29.22 40.29 -14.46
C LEU A 104 27.85 40.92 -14.12
N LYS A 105 27.85 42.17 -13.61
CA LYS A 105 26.67 42.95 -13.20
C LYS A 105 25.91 42.31 -12.03
N ASP A 106 26.65 41.68 -11.13
CA ASP A 106 26.15 41.10 -9.90
C ASP A 106 26.09 42.10 -8.76
N SER A 107 25.12 41.91 -7.86
CA SER A 107 24.91 42.77 -6.68
C SER A 107 25.70 42.30 -5.45
N TYR A 108 26.09 41.03 -5.40
CA TYR A 108 26.94 40.46 -4.34
C TYR A 108 28.16 39.75 -4.91
N VAL A 109 29.23 39.69 -4.12
CA VAL A 109 30.43 38.90 -4.41
C VAL A 109 30.22 37.46 -3.92
N SER A 110 29.83 36.61 -4.86
CA SER A 110 29.70 35.15 -4.69
C SER A 110 31.04 34.40 -4.83
N VAL A 111 31.04 33.13 -4.46
CA VAL A 111 32.20 32.23 -4.39
C VAL A 111 32.91 32.08 -5.74
N GLU A 112 32.19 32.12 -6.85
CA GLU A 112 32.78 32.04 -8.20
C GLU A 112 33.69 33.25 -8.51
N HIS A 113 33.38 34.43 -7.96
CA HIS A 113 34.20 35.63 -8.17
C HIS A 113 35.53 35.52 -7.42
N LEU A 114 35.52 34.88 -6.25
CA LEU A 114 36.72 34.62 -5.45
C LEU A 114 37.64 33.65 -6.20
N VAL A 115 37.11 32.57 -6.78
CA VAL A 115 37.89 31.61 -7.57
C VAL A 115 38.39 32.23 -8.88
N MET A 116 37.60 33.05 -9.55
CA MET A 116 38.07 33.80 -10.72
C MET A 116 39.26 34.70 -10.36
N ALA A 117 39.17 35.45 -9.26
CA ALA A 117 40.28 36.29 -8.79
C ALA A 117 41.53 35.48 -8.42
N LEU A 118 41.38 34.32 -7.78
CA LEU A 118 42.47 33.38 -7.50
C LEU A 118 43.12 32.83 -8.78
N SER A 119 42.31 32.49 -9.79
CA SER A 119 42.79 31.97 -11.07
C SER A 119 43.56 33.00 -11.88
N GLU A 120 43.23 34.30 -11.74
CA GLU A 120 43.88 35.40 -12.44
C GLU A 120 45.32 35.64 -11.97
N GLU A 121 45.65 35.28 -10.73
CA GLU A 121 47.04 35.35 -10.23
C GLU A 121 47.99 34.40 -10.99
N GLY A 122 47.46 33.35 -11.64
CA GLY A 122 48.22 32.39 -12.44
C GLY A 122 49.41 31.81 -11.68
N SER A 123 50.57 31.67 -12.34
CA SER A 123 51.74 31.05 -11.71
C SER A 123 52.43 31.91 -10.63
N THR A 124 51.96 33.14 -10.41
CA THR A 124 52.58 34.08 -9.45
C THR A 124 52.21 33.76 -7.99
N SER A 125 51.04 33.14 -7.76
CA SER A 125 50.61 32.63 -6.45
C SER A 125 50.64 31.12 -6.41
N ALA A 126 50.65 30.54 -5.21
CA ALA A 126 50.62 29.09 -5.08
C ALA A 126 49.23 28.54 -5.39
N ALA A 127 48.17 29.24 -4.96
CA ALA A 127 46.79 28.93 -5.35
C ALA A 127 46.60 28.91 -6.87
N GLY A 128 47.08 29.93 -7.58
CA GLY A 128 46.98 29.99 -9.04
C GLY A 128 47.83 28.92 -9.75
N ARG A 129 49.01 28.56 -9.22
CA ARG A 129 49.80 27.43 -9.73
C ARG A 129 49.06 26.10 -9.60
N VAL A 130 48.45 25.84 -8.45
CA VAL A 130 47.70 24.60 -8.20
C VAL A 130 46.47 24.53 -9.10
N LEU A 131 45.71 25.62 -9.24
CA LEU A 131 44.60 25.69 -10.19
C LEU A 131 45.06 25.37 -11.63
N THR A 132 46.16 26.00 -12.07
CA THR A 132 46.71 25.79 -13.43
C THR A 132 47.20 24.36 -13.66
N SER A 133 47.86 23.72 -12.67
CA SER A 133 48.34 22.35 -12.81
C SER A 133 47.22 21.32 -12.92
N HIS A 134 46.03 21.65 -12.41
CA HIS A 134 44.81 20.85 -12.52
C HIS A 134 43.91 21.27 -13.68
N GLY A 135 44.44 22.05 -14.65
CA GLY A 135 43.70 22.45 -15.84
C GLY A 135 42.72 23.62 -15.65
N VAL A 136 42.61 24.16 -14.42
CA VAL A 136 41.70 25.25 -14.08
C VAL A 136 42.34 26.59 -14.42
N THR A 137 42.19 26.98 -15.69
CA THR A 137 42.49 28.35 -16.14
C THR A 137 41.27 29.25 -15.98
N ARG A 138 41.47 30.58 -15.99
CA ARG A 138 40.36 31.54 -15.97
C ARG A 138 39.33 31.30 -17.09
N GLU A 139 39.78 30.91 -18.28
CA GLU A 139 38.91 30.64 -19.42
C GLU A 139 38.10 29.34 -19.24
N ALA A 140 38.76 28.27 -18.78
CA ALA A 140 38.09 27.00 -18.47
C ALA A 140 37.05 27.18 -17.36
N PHE A 141 37.41 27.88 -16.28
CA PHE A 141 36.52 28.16 -15.17
C PHE A 141 35.34 29.05 -15.57
N LEU A 142 35.57 30.06 -16.41
CA LEU A 142 34.49 30.91 -16.94
C LEU A 142 33.52 30.12 -17.84
N THR A 143 34.04 29.15 -18.61
CA THR A 143 33.22 28.26 -19.44
C THR A 143 32.37 27.33 -18.59
N ALA A 144 32.95 26.73 -17.55
CA ALA A 144 32.23 25.93 -16.56
C ALA A 144 31.16 26.76 -15.85
N LEU A 145 31.50 27.97 -15.40
CA LEU A 145 30.58 28.91 -14.78
C LEU A 145 29.43 29.27 -15.72
N THR A 146 29.70 29.56 -16.99
CA THR A 146 28.66 29.88 -17.98
C THR A 146 27.71 28.70 -18.20
N THR A 147 28.20 27.48 -18.06
CA THR A 147 27.38 26.27 -18.20
C THR A 147 26.44 26.07 -17.00
N VAL A 148 26.96 26.19 -15.79
CA VAL A 148 26.22 25.94 -14.54
C VAL A 148 25.29 27.11 -14.18
N ARG A 149 25.80 28.34 -14.28
CA ARG A 149 25.09 29.57 -13.90
C ARG A 149 24.27 30.18 -15.06
N GLY A 150 24.63 29.88 -16.31
CA GLY A 150 23.98 30.46 -17.47
C GLY A 150 24.02 31.99 -17.46
N ASN A 151 22.85 32.60 -17.70
CA ASN A 151 22.66 34.06 -17.70
C ASN A 151 22.17 34.62 -16.35
N GLN A 152 22.13 33.81 -15.30
CA GLN A 152 21.62 34.23 -13.99
C GLN A 152 22.58 35.23 -13.32
N ARG A 153 22.02 36.19 -12.57
CA ARG A 153 22.80 37.18 -11.81
C ARG A 153 22.68 36.92 -10.32
N VAL A 154 23.76 37.21 -9.59
CA VAL A 154 23.77 37.14 -8.12
C VAL A 154 23.13 38.41 -7.57
N THR A 155 21.83 38.33 -7.29
CA THR A 155 21.02 39.45 -6.79
C THR A 155 20.56 39.27 -5.33
N SER A 156 20.85 38.14 -4.70
CA SER A 156 20.56 37.86 -3.28
C SER A 156 21.83 37.42 -2.54
N ALA A 157 21.77 37.38 -1.21
CA ALA A 157 22.86 36.90 -0.36
C ALA A 157 23.04 35.36 -0.42
N THR A 158 22.08 34.63 -0.99
CA THR A 158 22.03 33.15 -1.05
C THR A 158 21.71 32.65 -2.47
N PRO A 159 22.51 33.03 -3.49
CA PRO A 159 22.19 32.71 -4.89
C PRO A 159 22.28 31.22 -5.22
N GLU A 160 23.00 30.42 -4.43
CA GLU A 160 23.28 29.01 -4.72
C GLU A 160 22.01 28.16 -4.73
N GLY A 161 20.96 28.56 -4.01
CA GLY A 161 19.66 27.88 -4.02
C GLY A 161 18.87 28.02 -5.31
N ALA A 162 19.25 28.96 -6.19
CA ALA A 162 18.58 29.23 -7.46
C ALA A 162 19.22 28.53 -8.67
N TYR A 163 20.41 27.95 -8.51
CA TYR A 163 21.09 27.18 -9.55
C TYR A 163 20.56 25.74 -9.57
N GLU A 164 20.29 25.21 -10.76
CA GLU A 164 19.87 23.81 -11.00
C GLU A 164 18.67 23.37 -10.13
N ALA A 165 17.67 24.25 -10.01
CA ALA A 165 16.49 24.03 -9.19
C ALA A 165 15.73 22.77 -9.64
N LEU A 166 15.74 22.47 -10.94
CA LEU A 166 15.11 21.26 -11.49
C LEU A 166 15.73 19.95 -11.00
N GLU A 167 17.07 19.87 -10.89
CA GLU A 167 17.74 18.66 -10.38
C GLU A 167 17.56 18.51 -8.87
N LYS A 168 17.50 19.63 -8.14
CA LYS A 168 17.35 19.63 -6.69
C LYS A 168 15.93 19.25 -6.23
N TYR A 169 14.92 19.71 -6.98
CA TYR A 169 13.51 19.59 -6.61
C TYR A 169 12.73 18.67 -7.54
N GLY A 170 13.39 17.95 -8.45
CA GLY A 170 12.74 17.08 -9.41
C GLY A 170 13.65 15.98 -9.94
N ARG A 171 13.06 15.13 -10.78
CA ARG A 171 13.69 13.97 -11.40
C ARG A 171 13.56 14.02 -12.91
N ASP A 172 14.65 13.81 -13.64
CA ASP A 172 14.62 13.71 -15.10
C ASP A 172 14.26 12.27 -15.53
N LEU A 173 12.99 12.09 -15.89
CA LEU A 173 12.46 10.78 -16.30
C LEU A 173 13.05 10.31 -17.63
N VAL A 174 13.46 11.22 -18.53
CA VAL A 174 14.07 10.83 -19.82
C VAL A 174 15.49 10.34 -19.57
N SER A 175 16.23 10.99 -18.68
CA SER A 175 17.56 10.53 -18.24
C SER A 175 17.48 9.17 -17.52
N GLU A 176 16.53 9.00 -16.59
CA GLU A 176 16.28 7.71 -15.93
C GLU A 176 15.89 6.61 -16.92
N GLY A 177 15.09 6.95 -17.94
CA GLY A 177 14.75 6.03 -19.02
C GLY A 177 15.95 5.62 -19.88
N ARG A 178 16.89 6.54 -20.16
CA ARG A 178 18.15 6.21 -20.86
C ARG A 178 19.00 5.25 -20.06
N ALA A 179 19.12 5.51 -18.76
CA ALA A 179 19.87 4.67 -17.80
C ALA A 179 19.16 3.37 -17.42
N GLY A 180 18.01 3.06 -18.03
CA GLY A 180 17.26 1.83 -17.74
C GLY A 180 16.71 1.74 -16.33
N LYS A 181 16.44 2.85 -15.65
CA LYS A 181 15.92 2.83 -14.27
C LYS A 181 14.40 2.75 -14.21
N LEU A 182 13.69 3.22 -15.24
CA LEU A 182 12.23 3.20 -15.28
C LEU A 182 11.66 1.80 -15.52
N ASP A 183 10.58 1.46 -14.83
CA ASP A 183 9.86 0.19 -14.99
C ASP A 183 9.19 0.08 -16.37
N PRO A 184 9.08 -1.13 -16.95
CA PRO A 184 8.37 -1.31 -18.19
C PRO A 184 6.88 -0.95 -18.01
N VAL A 185 6.33 -0.20 -18.97
CA VAL A 185 4.93 0.22 -18.94
C VAL A 185 4.11 -0.67 -19.88
N ILE A 186 3.16 -1.42 -19.31
CA ILE A 186 2.32 -2.40 -20.03
C ILE A 186 0.87 -1.92 -20.07
N GLY A 187 0.19 -2.10 -21.21
CA GLY A 187 -1.26 -1.90 -21.32
C GLY A 187 -1.74 -0.43 -21.35
N ARG A 188 -0.84 0.56 -21.38
CA ARG A 188 -1.19 2.00 -21.35
C ARG A 188 -0.93 2.75 -22.67
N ASP A 189 -0.89 2.03 -23.79
CA ASP A 189 -0.55 2.60 -25.10
C ASP A 189 -1.55 3.64 -25.61
N ALA A 190 -2.83 3.51 -25.25
CA ALA A 190 -3.88 4.43 -25.68
C ALA A 190 -3.75 5.77 -24.96
N GLU A 191 -3.52 5.74 -23.65
CA GLU A 191 -3.33 6.90 -22.78
C GLU A 191 -2.02 7.63 -23.13
N ILE A 192 -0.90 6.92 -23.30
CA ILE A 192 0.37 7.52 -23.73
C ILE A 192 0.22 8.21 -25.09
N ARG A 193 -0.46 7.56 -26.05
CA ARG A 193 -0.75 8.15 -27.37
C ARG A 193 -1.65 9.38 -27.24
N ARG A 194 -2.63 9.36 -26.34
CA ARG A 194 -3.51 10.49 -26.08
C ARG A 194 -2.76 11.68 -25.47
N VAL A 195 -1.89 11.43 -24.49
CA VAL A 195 -0.99 12.45 -23.89
C VAL A 195 -0.09 13.06 -24.97
N THR A 196 0.54 12.22 -25.80
CA THR A 196 1.37 12.64 -26.94
C THR A 196 0.61 13.54 -27.92
N GLN A 197 -0.63 13.15 -28.24
CA GLN A 197 -1.52 13.93 -29.12
C GLN A 197 -1.83 15.30 -28.51
N ILE A 198 -2.13 15.35 -27.22
CA ILE A 198 -2.46 16.59 -26.50
C ILE A 198 -1.25 17.55 -26.49
N LEU A 199 -0.06 17.05 -26.12
CA LEU A 199 1.17 17.85 -26.08
C LEU A 199 1.52 18.46 -27.44
N SER A 200 1.09 17.82 -28.53
CA SER A 200 1.31 18.30 -29.91
C SER A 200 0.28 19.33 -30.39
N ARG A 201 -0.74 19.67 -29.59
CA ARG A 201 -1.77 20.66 -29.96
C ARG A 201 -1.26 22.09 -29.80
N LYS A 202 -1.87 23.01 -30.56
CA LYS A 202 -1.63 24.45 -30.44
C LYS A 202 -2.29 25.07 -29.19
N THR A 203 -3.44 24.53 -28.77
CA THR A 203 -4.23 25.03 -27.62
C THR A 203 -4.73 23.84 -26.81
N LYS A 204 -4.91 24.02 -25.50
CA LYS A 204 -5.23 22.92 -24.56
C LYS A 204 -4.24 21.78 -24.70
N ASN A 205 -2.96 22.13 -24.61
CA ASN A 205 -1.81 21.26 -24.85
C ASN A 205 -1.14 20.77 -23.56
N ASN A 206 -1.77 21.01 -22.41
CA ASN A 206 -1.34 20.46 -21.12
C ASN A 206 -2.29 19.32 -20.74
N PRO A 207 -1.87 18.05 -20.83
CA PRO A 207 -2.71 16.94 -20.40
C PRO A 207 -2.84 16.87 -18.88
N VAL A 208 -4.01 16.49 -18.38
CA VAL A 208 -4.25 16.12 -16.98
C VAL A 208 -4.79 14.71 -16.93
N LEU A 209 -4.01 13.81 -16.33
CA LEU A 209 -4.37 12.43 -16.05
C LEU A 209 -5.32 12.41 -14.85
N ILE A 210 -6.54 11.94 -15.07
CA ILE A 210 -7.59 11.87 -14.06
C ILE A 210 -7.93 10.42 -13.83
N GLY A 211 -7.77 9.96 -12.60
CA GLY A 211 -8.08 8.60 -12.19
C GLY A 211 -7.87 8.43 -10.70
N ASP A 212 -8.31 7.29 -10.16
CA ASP A 212 -8.13 6.97 -8.75
C ASP A 212 -6.63 6.80 -8.37
N PRO A 213 -6.27 6.84 -7.08
CA PRO A 213 -4.92 6.52 -6.64
C PRO A 213 -4.53 5.08 -7.01
N GLY A 214 -3.28 4.86 -7.42
CA GLY A 214 -2.77 3.52 -7.72
C GLY A 214 -3.08 2.96 -9.11
N VAL A 215 -3.92 3.62 -9.94
CA VAL A 215 -4.25 3.12 -11.30
C VAL A 215 -3.11 3.22 -12.33
N GLY A 216 -1.97 3.82 -11.97
CA GLY A 216 -0.80 3.95 -12.86
C GLY A 216 -0.74 5.28 -13.65
N LYS A 217 -1.18 6.40 -13.06
CA LYS A 217 -1.05 7.74 -13.68
C LYS A 217 0.42 8.10 -13.95
N THR A 218 1.30 7.91 -12.98
CA THR A 218 2.74 8.18 -13.11
C THR A 218 3.40 7.26 -14.14
N ALA A 219 3.01 5.98 -14.19
CA ALA A 219 3.48 5.03 -15.20
C ALA A 219 3.19 5.48 -16.64
N ILE A 220 2.08 6.18 -16.91
CA ILE A 220 1.81 6.75 -18.24
C ILE A 220 2.86 7.80 -18.62
N VAL A 221 3.33 8.59 -17.66
CA VAL A 221 4.33 9.65 -17.88
C VAL A 221 5.72 9.04 -18.07
N GLU A 222 6.07 8.04 -17.27
CA GLU A 222 7.29 7.25 -17.44
C GLU A 222 7.31 6.53 -18.80
N GLY A 223 6.16 5.98 -19.23
CA GLY A 223 6.00 5.35 -20.54
C GLY A 223 6.18 6.35 -21.69
N LEU A 224 5.72 7.59 -21.51
CA LEU A 224 6.04 8.67 -22.45
C LEU A 224 7.55 8.97 -22.48
N ALA A 225 8.22 9.00 -21.33
CA ALA A 225 9.66 9.22 -21.26
C ALA A 225 10.43 8.10 -22.00
N GLN A 226 10.04 6.84 -21.80
CA GLN A 226 10.60 5.70 -22.55
C GLN A 226 10.40 5.83 -24.06
N ARG A 227 9.23 6.30 -24.51
CA ARG A 227 8.99 6.54 -25.95
C ARG A 227 9.83 7.69 -26.51
N ILE A 228 10.06 8.74 -25.75
CA ILE A 228 10.99 9.82 -26.13
C ILE A 228 12.39 9.26 -26.32
N VAL A 229 12.88 8.45 -25.36
CA VAL A 229 14.20 7.79 -25.45
C VAL A 229 14.32 6.91 -26.69
N ARG A 230 13.27 6.15 -27.02
CA ARG A 230 13.23 5.28 -28.22
C ARG A 230 13.01 6.06 -29.52
N GLY A 231 12.74 7.36 -29.47
CA GLY A 231 12.36 8.16 -30.63
C GLY A 231 10.99 7.84 -31.22
N ASP A 232 10.16 7.05 -30.51
CA ASP A 232 8.77 6.70 -30.86
C ASP A 232 7.78 7.80 -30.45
N VAL A 233 8.09 9.02 -30.87
CA VAL A 233 7.27 10.21 -30.66
C VAL A 233 7.32 11.14 -31.88
N PRO A 234 6.31 12.01 -32.08
CA PRO A 234 6.36 13.05 -33.09
C PRO A 234 7.63 13.92 -32.95
N VAL A 235 8.10 14.47 -34.07
CA VAL A 235 9.36 15.25 -34.14
C VAL A 235 9.43 16.36 -33.08
N GLY A 236 8.32 17.03 -32.79
CA GLY A 236 8.28 18.09 -31.78
C GLY A 236 8.48 17.65 -30.33
N LEU A 237 8.51 16.34 -30.05
CA LEU A 237 8.70 15.75 -28.73
C LEU A 237 10.02 14.97 -28.59
N ARG A 238 10.74 14.70 -29.69
CA ARG A 238 11.95 13.84 -29.68
C ARG A 238 13.06 14.39 -28.78
N ASP A 239 13.26 15.70 -28.79
CA ASP A 239 14.34 16.36 -28.05
C ASP A 239 13.86 16.99 -26.73
N LYS A 240 12.69 16.57 -26.24
CA LYS A 240 12.14 17.08 -24.98
C LYS A 240 12.57 16.24 -23.79
N THR A 241 12.73 16.90 -22.66
CA THR A 241 12.98 16.27 -21.36
C THR A 241 11.71 16.32 -20.52
N ILE A 242 11.44 15.29 -19.71
CA ILE A 242 10.33 15.28 -18.75
C ILE A 242 10.92 15.35 -17.35
N PHE A 243 10.59 16.42 -16.62
CA PHE A 243 10.98 16.59 -15.22
C PHE A 243 9.78 16.36 -14.31
N SER A 244 9.86 15.35 -13.45
CA SER A 244 8.89 15.11 -12.38
C SER A 244 9.22 15.97 -11.17
N LEU A 245 8.30 16.85 -10.78
CA LEU A 245 8.48 17.72 -9.62
C LEU A 245 8.18 16.98 -8.32
N ASP A 246 9.07 17.07 -7.33
CA ASP A 246 8.84 16.56 -5.99
C ASP A 246 8.32 17.69 -5.08
N MET A 247 7.01 17.66 -4.84
CA MET A 247 6.34 18.62 -3.95
C MET A 247 6.82 18.50 -2.50
N GLY A 248 7.17 17.30 -2.04
CA GLY A 248 7.71 17.07 -0.70
C GLY A 248 9.03 17.78 -0.50
N SER A 249 9.93 17.69 -1.49
CA SER A 249 11.25 18.34 -1.45
C SER A 249 11.17 19.87 -1.52
N LEU A 250 10.17 20.43 -2.21
CA LEU A 250 9.92 21.88 -2.22
C LEU A 250 9.46 22.41 -0.84
N VAL A 251 8.63 21.63 -0.14
CA VAL A 251 8.09 21.98 1.18
C VAL A 251 9.09 21.66 2.31
N ALA A 252 9.89 20.61 2.17
CA ALA A 252 10.82 20.14 3.17
C ALA A 252 11.83 21.24 3.56
N GLY A 253 11.92 21.52 4.86
CA GLY A 253 12.83 22.53 5.39
C GLY A 253 12.44 23.98 5.06
N ALA A 254 11.25 24.25 4.50
CA ALA A 254 10.72 25.60 4.40
C ALA A 254 10.17 26.04 5.77
N LYS A 255 10.76 27.09 6.37
CA LYS A 255 10.28 27.65 7.64
C LYS A 255 9.10 28.61 7.43
N TYR A 256 9.00 29.17 6.23
CA TYR A 256 8.00 30.17 5.86
C TYR A 256 7.46 29.91 4.45
N ARG A 257 6.20 30.26 4.20
CA ARG A 257 5.54 30.12 2.89
C ARG A 257 6.33 30.75 1.73
N GLY A 258 6.98 31.89 1.97
CA GLY A 258 7.77 32.58 0.96
C GLY A 258 8.95 31.77 0.42
N GLU A 259 9.55 30.89 1.24
CA GLU A 259 10.66 30.04 0.80
C GLU A 259 10.20 28.96 -0.19
N PHE A 260 9.00 28.42 -0.01
CA PHE A 260 8.39 27.50 -0.99
C PHE A 260 8.12 28.22 -2.31
N GLU A 261 7.52 29.40 -2.27
CA GLU A 261 7.22 30.19 -3.46
C GLU A 261 8.51 30.57 -4.20
N GLU A 262 9.59 30.91 -3.49
CA GLU A 262 10.90 31.21 -4.07
C GLU A 262 11.52 29.98 -4.76
N ARG A 263 11.47 28.79 -4.13
CA ARG A 263 11.95 27.54 -4.73
C ARG A 263 11.17 27.17 -5.97
N LEU A 264 9.84 27.25 -5.92
CA LEU A 264 8.99 26.99 -7.09
C LEU A 264 9.24 28.02 -8.19
N GLN A 265 9.46 29.29 -7.84
CA GLN A 265 9.80 30.33 -8.81
C GLN A 265 11.12 30.03 -9.52
N ALA A 266 12.13 29.50 -8.80
CA ALA A 266 13.40 29.10 -9.39
C ALA A 266 13.20 27.97 -10.42
N VAL A 267 12.46 26.91 -10.05
CA VAL A 267 12.10 25.80 -10.96
C VAL A 267 11.38 26.32 -12.20
N LEU A 268 10.35 27.14 -12.03
CA LEU A 268 9.57 27.67 -13.16
C LEU A 268 10.41 28.58 -14.07
N SER A 269 11.35 29.34 -13.49
CA SER A 269 12.24 30.22 -14.26
C SER A 269 13.21 29.41 -15.12
N GLU A 270 13.68 28.26 -14.63
CA GLU A 270 14.52 27.33 -15.38
C GLU A 270 13.74 26.66 -16.52
N VAL A 271 12.52 26.19 -16.27
CA VAL A 271 11.63 25.65 -17.30
C VAL A 271 11.34 26.68 -18.39
N LYS A 272 11.12 27.95 -18.01
CA LYS A 272 10.92 29.05 -18.96
C LYS A 272 12.17 29.29 -19.82
N ALA A 273 13.35 29.28 -19.21
CA ALA A 273 14.62 29.48 -19.91
C ALA A 273 14.95 28.35 -20.89
N ALA A 274 14.38 27.16 -20.69
CA ALA A 274 14.53 26.03 -21.60
C ALA A 274 13.74 26.17 -22.92
N GLU A 275 12.96 27.24 -23.10
CA GLU A 275 12.21 27.58 -24.32
C GLU A 275 11.34 26.40 -24.84
N GLY A 276 10.65 25.74 -23.90
CA GLY A 276 9.72 24.65 -24.22
C GLY A 276 10.37 23.29 -24.47
N ARG A 277 11.68 23.13 -24.28
CA ARG A 277 12.36 21.81 -24.29
C ARG A 277 11.99 20.95 -23.08
N ILE A 278 11.57 21.55 -21.97
CA ILE A 278 11.22 20.85 -20.74
C ILE A 278 9.71 20.71 -20.63
N LEU A 279 9.25 19.50 -20.34
CA LEU A 279 7.89 19.16 -19.93
C LEU A 279 7.89 18.94 -18.42
N LEU A 280 7.13 19.75 -17.68
CA LEU A 280 7.02 19.61 -16.23
C LEU A 280 5.89 18.64 -15.89
N PHE A 281 6.20 17.54 -15.21
CA PHE A 281 5.21 16.65 -14.62
C PHE A 281 4.98 17.01 -13.15
N VAL A 282 3.72 17.17 -12.77
CA VAL A 282 3.30 17.45 -11.39
C VAL A 282 2.26 16.40 -11.01
N ASP A 283 2.67 15.48 -10.14
CA ASP A 283 1.72 14.59 -9.48
C ASP A 283 0.91 15.37 -8.43
N GLU A 284 -0.31 14.93 -8.18
CA GLU A 284 -1.27 15.62 -7.31
C GLU A 284 -1.39 17.12 -7.64
N LEU A 285 -1.62 17.44 -8.91
CA LEU A 285 -1.64 18.82 -9.44
C LEU A 285 -2.48 19.79 -8.59
N HIS A 286 -3.58 19.31 -8.01
CA HIS A 286 -4.46 20.10 -7.14
C HIS A 286 -3.75 20.71 -5.92
N THR A 287 -2.66 20.10 -5.42
CA THR A 287 -1.85 20.62 -4.30
C THR A 287 -1.19 21.95 -4.63
N VAL A 288 -0.94 22.22 -5.92
CA VAL A 288 -0.26 23.43 -6.40
C VAL A 288 -1.26 24.54 -6.78
N VAL A 289 -2.48 24.17 -7.21
CA VAL A 289 -3.48 25.10 -7.76
C VAL A 289 -4.75 25.28 -6.90
N GLY A 290 -4.98 24.44 -5.89
CA GLY A 290 -6.29 24.25 -5.27
C GLY A 290 -6.50 24.81 -3.85
N ALA A 291 -5.48 25.36 -3.23
CA ALA A 291 -5.48 25.74 -1.81
C ALA A 291 -6.24 27.05 -1.46
N GLY A 292 -6.83 27.75 -2.42
CA GLY A 292 -7.34 29.12 -2.21
C GLY A 292 -8.81 29.24 -1.81
N SER A 293 -9.54 28.14 -1.61
CA SER A 293 -10.99 28.21 -1.41
C SER A 293 -11.49 27.09 -0.51
N VAL A 294 -12.12 27.45 0.61
CA VAL A 294 -12.74 26.60 1.64
C VAL A 294 -11.82 26.22 2.81
N GLY A 295 -11.70 27.12 3.79
CA GLY A 295 -11.87 26.72 5.20
C GLY A 295 -10.67 26.53 6.12
N GLY A 296 -9.42 26.85 5.74
CA GLY A 296 -8.28 26.80 6.66
C GLY A 296 -7.17 27.77 6.31
N GLU A 297 -6.64 28.51 7.29
CA GLU A 297 -5.59 29.53 7.17
C GLU A 297 -4.19 29.00 6.74
N GLY A 298 -4.10 27.85 6.06
CA GLY A 298 -2.84 27.08 5.97
C GLY A 298 -2.39 26.52 4.63
N SER A 299 -3.11 26.72 3.51
CA SER A 299 -2.81 26.00 2.26
C SER A 299 -2.02 26.83 1.23
N LEU A 300 -1.05 26.16 0.57
CA LEU A 300 -0.07 26.69 -0.39
C LEU A 300 -0.73 26.87 -1.77
N ASP A 301 -1.06 28.11 -2.16
CA ASP A 301 -1.64 28.39 -3.50
C ASP A 301 -0.60 29.05 -4.41
N ALA A 302 -0.05 28.26 -5.33
CA ALA A 302 0.89 28.72 -6.37
C ALA A 302 0.23 28.89 -7.74
N GLY A 303 -1.11 28.79 -7.83
CA GLY A 303 -1.85 28.94 -9.09
C GLY A 303 -1.60 30.30 -9.76
N ASN A 304 -1.35 31.35 -8.98
CA ASN A 304 -1.02 32.68 -9.49
C ASN A 304 0.31 32.76 -10.25
N MET A 305 1.27 31.87 -9.96
CA MET A 305 2.55 31.79 -10.66
C MET A 305 2.43 31.00 -11.97
N LEU A 306 1.62 29.93 -11.97
CA LEU A 306 1.45 29.04 -13.11
C LEU A 306 0.58 29.64 -14.22
N LYS A 307 -0.55 30.29 -13.85
CA LYS A 307 -1.55 30.81 -14.80
C LYS A 307 -0.95 31.71 -15.89
N PRO A 308 -0.10 32.71 -15.59
CA PRO A 308 0.47 33.59 -16.62
C PRO A 308 1.38 32.83 -17.59
N MET A 309 2.17 31.86 -17.12
CA MET A 309 3.09 31.09 -17.94
C MET A 309 2.35 30.12 -18.86
N LEU A 310 1.33 29.44 -18.35
CA LEU A 310 0.42 28.59 -19.14
C LEU A 310 -0.35 29.42 -20.19
N ALA A 311 -0.75 30.64 -19.85
CA ALA A 311 -1.42 31.53 -20.79
C ALA A 311 -0.53 32.01 -21.94
N ARG A 312 0.76 32.22 -21.69
CA ARG A 312 1.74 32.61 -22.72
C ARG A 312 2.31 31.42 -23.49
N GLY A 313 2.06 30.19 -23.05
CA GLY A 313 2.66 28.98 -23.62
C GLY A 313 4.16 28.84 -23.29
N GLU A 314 4.61 29.53 -22.24
CA GLU A 314 5.99 29.45 -21.73
C GLU A 314 6.21 28.19 -20.86
N LEU A 315 5.12 27.60 -20.37
CA LEU A 315 5.11 26.38 -19.56
C LEU A 315 4.31 25.30 -20.27
N HIS A 316 4.93 24.14 -20.45
CA HIS A 316 4.27 22.90 -20.85
C HIS A 316 4.29 21.94 -19.69
N MET A 317 3.13 21.41 -19.34
CA MET A 317 3.01 20.53 -18.18
C MET A 317 2.08 19.36 -18.39
N ILE A 318 2.36 18.28 -17.66
CA ILE A 318 1.52 17.10 -17.50
C ILE A 318 1.09 17.09 -16.03
N GLY A 319 -0.21 17.07 -15.76
CA GLY A 319 -0.73 16.94 -14.40
C GLY A 319 -1.30 15.56 -14.14
N ALA A 320 -1.33 15.13 -12.88
CA ALA A 320 -2.13 14.00 -12.43
C ALA A 320 -2.95 14.37 -11.17
N THR A 321 -4.20 13.91 -11.07
CA THR A 321 -5.08 14.18 -9.91
C THR A 321 -6.27 13.21 -9.91
N THR A 322 -7.10 13.21 -8.87
CA THR A 322 -8.39 12.49 -8.86
C THR A 322 -9.52 13.31 -9.51
N LEU A 323 -10.64 12.66 -9.84
CA LEU A 323 -11.78 13.32 -10.47
C LEU A 323 -12.38 14.43 -9.58
N ASP A 324 -12.49 14.16 -8.28
CA ASP A 324 -13.10 15.09 -7.33
C ASP A 324 -12.22 16.33 -7.11
N GLU A 325 -10.91 16.15 -7.01
CA GLU A 325 -9.94 17.24 -6.92
C GLU A 325 -9.92 18.07 -8.21
N TYR A 326 -9.97 17.42 -9.38
CA TYR A 326 -10.03 18.11 -10.66
C TYR A 326 -11.26 19.04 -10.72
N ARG A 327 -12.44 18.51 -10.37
CA ARG A 327 -13.70 19.27 -10.33
C ARG A 327 -13.60 20.45 -9.38
N LYS A 328 -13.08 20.21 -8.17
CA LYS A 328 -13.04 21.21 -7.10
C LYS A 328 -12.02 22.32 -7.37
N HIS A 329 -10.87 22.00 -7.94
CA HIS A 329 -9.71 22.91 -7.96
C HIS A 329 -9.28 23.37 -9.36
N ILE A 330 -9.61 22.63 -10.42
CA ILE A 330 -9.15 22.93 -11.79
C ILE A 330 -10.33 23.32 -12.69
N GLU A 331 -11.41 22.54 -12.70
CA GLU A 331 -12.60 22.79 -13.51
C GLU A 331 -13.36 24.04 -13.03
N SER A 332 -13.34 24.30 -11.72
CA SER A 332 -13.91 25.50 -11.12
C SER A 332 -13.18 26.80 -11.54
N ASP A 333 -11.93 26.72 -12.01
CA ASP A 333 -11.13 27.86 -12.46
C ASP A 333 -11.07 27.94 -14.00
N ALA A 334 -11.86 28.86 -14.55
CA ALA A 334 -11.95 29.07 -16.00
C ALA A 334 -10.62 29.48 -16.69
N ALA A 335 -9.60 29.93 -15.95
CA ALA A 335 -8.28 30.21 -16.53
C ALA A 335 -7.48 28.92 -16.74
N LEU A 336 -7.55 27.99 -15.78
CA LEU A 336 -6.87 26.69 -15.83
C LEU A 336 -7.58 25.72 -16.76
N GLU A 337 -8.92 25.62 -16.68
CA GLU A 337 -9.75 24.74 -17.51
C GLU A 337 -9.52 24.95 -19.02
N ARG A 338 -9.21 26.19 -19.43
CA ARG A 338 -8.91 26.55 -20.83
C ARG A 338 -7.49 26.18 -21.27
N ARG A 339 -6.63 25.70 -20.39
CA ARG A 339 -5.23 25.32 -20.67
C ARG A 339 -5.00 23.82 -20.56
N PHE A 340 -5.81 23.14 -19.78
CA PHE A 340 -5.74 21.70 -19.59
C PHE A 340 -6.67 20.93 -20.52
N GLN A 341 -6.30 19.67 -20.79
CA GLN A 341 -7.13 18.68 -21.46
C GLN A 341 -7.13 17.41 -20.63
N THR A 342 -8.32 16.90 -20.32
CA THR A 342 -8.49 15.69 -19.52
C THR A 342 -8.12 14.42 -20.30
N VAL A 343 -7.51 13.48 -19.58
CA VAL A 343 -7.25 12.09 -20.00
C VAL A 343 -7.72 11.22 -18.84
N LEU A 344 -8.81 10.48 -19.04
CA LEU A 344 -9.30 9.53 -18.05
C LEU A 344 -8.40 8.30 -18.02
N VAL A 345 -8.04 7.86 -16.82
CA VAL A 345 -7.21 6.69 -16.56
C VAL A 345 -8.02 5.77 -15.66
N ASP A 346 -8.60 4.74 -16.27
CA ASP A 346 -9.42 3.77 -15.58
C ASP A 346 -8.54 2.68 -14.92
N GLU A 347 -9.07 2.07 -13.87
CA GLU A 347 -8.50 0.85 -13.27
C GLU A 347 -8.43 -0.25 -14.34
N PRO A 348 -7.28 -0.94 -14.50
CA PRO A 348 -7.15 -2.02 -15.48
C PRO A 348 -8.05 -3.20 -15.11
N GLY A 349 -8.51 -3.94 -16.12
CA GLY A 349 -9.20 -5.21 -15.89
C GLY A 349 -8.27 -6.27 -15.29
N ILE A 350 -8.84 -7.37 -14.82
CA ILE A 350 -8.07 -8.48 -14.22
C ILE A 350 -6.99 -9.01 -15.19
N GLU A 351 -7.34 -9.25 -16.45
CA GLU A 351 -6.39 -9.76 -17.46
C GLU A 351 -5.26 -8.76 -17.76
N ASP A 352 -5.59 -7.47 -17.80
CA ASP A 352 -4.61 -6.39 -18.03
C ASP A 352 -3.67 -6.26 -16.82
N ALA A 353 -4.20 -6.32 -15.60
CA ALA A 353 -3.41 -6.29 -14.37
C ALA A 353 -2.46 -7.49 -14.26
N ILE A 354 -2.90 -8.70 -14.64
CA ILE A 354 -2.01 -9.88 -14.72
C ILE A 354 -0.90 -9.64 -15.74
N SER A 355 -1.22 -9.04 -16.89
CA SER A 355 -0.22 -8.72 -17.92
C SER A 355 0.78 -7.66 -17.45
N ILE A 356 0.34 -6.67 -16.65
CA ILE A 356 1.21 -5.70 -15.99
C ILE A 356 2.17 -6.41 -15.03
N LEU A 357 1.66 -7.26 -14.13
CA LEU A 357 2.51 -8.01 -13.21
C LEU A 357 3.50 -8.93 -13.93
N ARG A 358 3.09 -9.59 -15.02
CA ARG A 358 3.99 -10.40 -15.85
C ARG A 358 5.13 -9.58 -16.45
N GLY A 359 4.86 -8.34 -16.86
CA GLY A 359 5.88 -7.42 -17.36
C GLY A 359 6.81 -6.89 -16.26
N LEU A 360 6.33 -6.77 -15.02
CA LEU A 360 7.13 -6.36 -13.85
C LEU A 360 7.88 -7.53 -13.18
N ARG A 361 7.49 -8.79 -13.47
CA ARG A 361 8.00 -9.99 -12.82
C ARG A 361 9.51 -10.04 -12.75
N GLU A 362 10.18 -9.86 -13.90
CA GLU A 362 11.64 -9.98 -13.99
C GLU A 362 12.36 -8.95 -13.11
N ARG A 363 11.84 -7.71 -13.03
CA ARG A 363 12.39 -6.68 -12.15
C ARG A 363 12.23 -6.99 -10.68
N LEU A 364 11.05 -7.45 -10.27
CA LEU A 364 10.78 -7.84 -8.87
C LEU A 364 11.64 -9.05 -8.47
N GLU A 365 11.76 -10.04 -9.34
CA GLU A 365 12.63 -11.21 -9.13
C GLU A 365 14.09 -10.82 -8.95
N VAL A 366 14.61 -9.91 -9.78
CA VAL A 366 15.99 -9.42 -9.69
C VAL A 366 16.21 -8.57 -8.43
N PHE A 367 15.30 -7.67 -8.12
CA PHE A 367 15.42 -6.76 -6.97
C PHE A 367 15.44 -7.52 -5.63
N HIS A 368 14.53 -8.48 -5.46
CA HIS A 368 14.45 -9.28 -4.22
C HIS A 368 15.35 -10.52 -4.26
N GLY A 369 15.79 -10.95 -5.44
CA GLY A 369 16.55 -12.17 -5.62
C GLY A 369 15.71 -13.44 -5.44
N VAL A 370 14.41 -13.39 -5.71
CA VAL A 370 13.49 -14.54 -5.61
C VAL A 370 12.95 -14.90 -6.99
N LYS A 371 12.19 -15.99 -7.09
CA LYS A 371 11.43 -16.38 -8.28
C LYS A 371 9.95 -16.21 -8.02
N ILE A 372 9.17 -15.82 -9.00
CA ILE A 372 7.72 -15.61 -8.88
C ILE A 372 7.00 -16.54 -9.85
N GLN A 373 6.14 -17.42 -9.34
CA GLN A 373 5.31 -18.25 -10.20
C GLN A 373 4.21 -17.44 -10.86
N ASP A 374 3.82 -17.84 -12.07
CA ASP A 374 2.69 -17.21 -12.78
C ASP A 374 1.38 -17.34 -11.98
N GLY A 375 1.17 -18.47 -11.30
CA GLY A 375 0.04 -18.67 -10.40
C GLY A 375 -0.03 -17.63 -9.29
N ALA A 376 1.13 -17.25 -8.71
CA ALA A 376 1.20 -16.20 -7.69
C ALA A 376 0.74 -14.83 -8.22
N LEU A 377 1.10 -14.49 -9.47
CA LEU A 377 0.63 -13.25 -10.10
C LEU A 377 -0.88 -13.25 -10.31
N VAL A 378 -1.43 -14.38 -10.76
CA VAL A 378 -2.88 -14.55 -10.93
C VAL A 378 -3.60 -14.46 -9.58
N ALA A 379 -3.07 -15.11 -8.54
CA ALA A 379 -3.60 -15.05 -7.18
C ALA A 379 -3.54 -13.61 -6.63
N ALA A 380 -2.44 -12.89 -6.82
CA ALA A 380 -2.28 -11.51 -6.35
C ALA A 380 -3.35 -10.59 -6.92
N VAL A 381 -3.62 -10.67 -8.23
CA VAL A 381 -4.69 -9.88 -8.86
C VAL A 381 -6.06 -10.34 -8.41
N THR A 382 -6.33 -11.64 -8.44
CA THR A 382 -7.68 -12.18 -8.16
C THR A 382 -8.09 -11.96 -6.70
N LEU A 383 -7.19 -12.26 -5.75
CA LEU A 383 -7.44 -12.09 -4.33
C LEU A 383 -7.49 -10.60 -3.95
N SER A 384 -6.58 -9.76 -4.45
CA SER A 384 -6.65 -8.31 -4.14
C SER A 384 -7.88 -7.64 -4.74
N HIS A 385 -8.29 -8.03 -5.95
CA HIS A 385 -9.51 -7.50 -6.56
C HIS A 385 -10.76 -7.88 -5.76
N ARG A 386 -10.76 -9.08 -5.18
CA ARG A 386 -11.90 -9.61 -4.42
C ARG A 386 -11.96 -9.08 -2.98
N TYR A 387 -10.84 -9.09 -2.27
CA TYR A 387 -10.82 -8.91 -0.82
C TYR A 387 -10.27 -7.53 -0.38
N ILE A 388 -9.55 -6.81 -1.24
CA ILE A 388 -8.98 -5.49 -0.94
C ILE A 388 -9.72 -4.45 -1.80
N THR A 389 -10.88 -3.97 -1.31
CA THR A 389 -11.81 -3.14 -2.10
C THR A 389 -11.57 -1.63 -2.00
N ASP A 390 -10.76 -1.19 -1.04
CA ASP A 390 -10.44 0.22 -0.79
C ASP A 390 -9.24 0.73 -1.60
N ARG A 391 -8.52 -0.18 -2.27
CA ARG A 391 -7.41 0.12 -3.20
C ARG A 391 -7.73 -0.37 -4.61
N PHE A 392 -7.03 0.20 -5.58
CA PHE A 392 -7.24 -0.06 -7.01
C PHE A 392 -6.10 -0.87 -7.61
N LEU A 393 -6.40 -1.67 -8.63
CA LEU A 393 -5.40 -2.26 -9.51
C LEU A 393 -4.69 -1.19 -10.36
N PRO A 394 -3.44 -1.42 -10.78
CA PRO A 394 -2.61 -2.59 -10.47
C PRO A 394 -1.87 -2.47 -9.12
N ASP A 395 -1.86 -1.29 -8.48
CA ASP A 395 -1.06 -0.98 -7.28
C ASP A 395 -1.17 -2.03 -6.17
N LYS A 396 -2.39 -2.34 -5.72
CA LYS A 396 -2.60 -3.32 -4.64
C LYS A 396 -2.05 -4.72 -4.95
N ALA A 397 -2.03 -5.11 -6.22
CA ALA A 397 -1.53 -6.43 -6.63
C ALA A 397 0.00 -6.42 -6.75
N ILE A 398 0.60 -5.32 -7.20
CA ILE A 398 2.05 -5.12 -7.21
C ILE A 398 2.57 -5.17 -5.78
N ASP A 399 1.92 -4.45 -4.86
CA ASP A 399 2.29 -4.37 -3.45
C ASP A 399 2.24 -5.75 -2.76
N LEU A 400 1.21 -6.56 -3.03
CA LEU A 400 1.13 -7.94 -2.53
C LEU A 400 2.30 -8.81 -3.03
N VAL A 401 2.66 -8.70 -4.31
CA VAL A 401 3.78 -9.47 -4.87
C VAL A 401 5.10 -8.98 -4.29
N ASP A 402 5.27 -7.66 -4.14
CA ASP A 402 6.46 -7.05 -3.56
C ASP A 402 6.67 -7.48 -2.10
N GLU A 403 5.60 -7.44 -1.28
CA GLU A 403 5.64 -7.90 0.11
C GLU A 403 5.94 -9.41 0.19
N ALA A 404 5.37 -10.22 -0.70
CA ALA A 404 5.67 -11.66 -0.76
C ALA A 404 7.14 -11.92 -1.08
N CYS A 405 7.70 -11.16 -2.03
CA CYS A 405 9.11 -11.24 -2.37
C CYS A 405 10.01 -10.80 -1.21
N ALA A 406 9.66 -9.68 -0.55
CA ALA A 406 10.42 -9.13 0.58
C ALA A 406 10.41 -10.06 1.80
N ARG A 407 9.26 -10.66 2.11
CA ARG A 407 9.11 -11.65 3.18
C ARG A 407 9.98 -12.88 2.90
N LEU A 408 9.86 -13.45 1.70
CA LEU A 408 10.64 -14.62 1.32
C LEU A 408 12.15 -14.33 1.31
N ARG A 409 12.55 -13.13 0.87
CA ARG A 409 13.95 -12.69 0.93
C ARG A 409 14.46 -12.65 2.37
N THR A 410 13.66 -12.13 3.28
CA THR A 410 14.02 -12.07 4.71
C THR A 410 14.17 -13.47 5.31
N GLU A 411 13.32 -14.41 4.91
CA GLU A 411 13.40 -15.83 5.31
C GLU A 411 14.68 -16.51 4.79
N ILE A 412 15.10 -16.23 3.55
CA ILE A 412 16.35 -16.74 2.95
C ILE A 412 17.59 -16.24 3.69
N ASP A 413 17.61 -14.96 4.07
CA ASP A 413 18.77 -14.36 4.75
C ASP A 413 18.82 -14.70 6.25
N SER A 414 17.72 -15.24 6.81
CA SER A 414 17.58 -15.59 8.23
C SER A 414 17.73 -17.09 8.49
N MET A 415 17.98 -17.44 9.74
CA MET A 415 17.99 -18.84 10.17
C MET A 415 16.53 -19.34 10.29
N PRO A 416 16.18 -20.52 9.72
CA PRO A 416 14.84 -21.08 9.87
C PRO A 416 14.47 -21.31 11.33
N ALA A 417 13.20 -21.09 11.69
CA ALA A 417 12.72 -21.19 13.07
C ALA A 417 13.03 -22.55 13.71
N GLU A 418 12.82 -23.65 12.97
CA GLU A 418 13.14 -25.00 13.45
C GLU A 418 14.63 -25.17 13.81
N LEU A 419 15.52 -24.56 13.01
CA LEU A 419 16.95 -24.63 13.25
C LEU A 419 17.38 -23.72 14.41
N ASP A 420 16.79 -22.52 14.53
CA ASP A 420 17.03 -21.62 15.66
C ASP A 420 16.57 -22.25 16.99
N GLU A 421 15.37 -22.87 17.01
CA GLU A 421 14.87 -23.61 18.19
C GLU A 421 15.79 -24.76 18.58
N LEU A 422 16.23 -25.56 17.60
CA LEU A 422 17.16 -26.66 17.83
C LEU A 422 18.50 -26.16 18.38
N THR A 423 19.04 -25.08 17.80
CA THR A 423 20.30 -24.45 18.23
C THR A 423 20.18 -23.92 19.66
N ARG A 424 19.09 -23.22 19.99
CA ARG A 424 18.82 -22.74 21.36
C ARG A 424 18.69 -23.88 22.36
N LYS A 425 18.08 -25.01 21.95
CA LYS A 425 17.98 -26.21 22.79
C LYS A 425 19.37 -26.80 23.08
N VAL A 426 20.22 -26.92 22.06
CA VAL A 426 21.61 -27.36 22.21
C VAL A 426 22.37 -26.44 23.17
N THR A 427 22.31 -25.12 22.99
CA THR A 427 22.98 -24.16 23.89
C THR A 427 22.50 -24.28 25.34
N ARG A 428 21.19 -24.49 25.55
CA ARG A 428 20.64 -24.68 26.91
C ARG A 428 21.20 -25.93 27.58
N LEU A 429 21.26 -27.04 26.85
CA LEU A 429 21.83 -28.29 27.36
C LEU A 429 23.34 -28.17 27.58
N GLU A 430 24.09 -27.43 26.75
CA GLU A 430 25.52 -27.16 26.98
C GLU A 430 25.77 -26.40 28.29
N ILE A 431 24.91 -25.43 28.61
CA ILE A 431 24.97 -24.69 29.88
C ILE A 431 24.67 -25.63 31.07
N GLU A 432 23.66 -26.48 30.94
CA GLU A 432 23.30 -27.48 31.95
C GLU A 432 24.42 -28.51 32.15
N GLU A 433 25.06 -28.98 31.07
CA GLU A 433 26.23 -29.86 31.12
C GLU A 433 27.38 -29.20 31.90
N ALA A 434 27.68 -27.94 31.58
CA ALA A 434 28.75 -27.18 32.24
C ALA A 434 28.47 -26.97 33.73
N ALA A 435 27.21 -26.83 34.13
CA ALA A 435 26.80 -26.74 35.54
C ALA A 435 26.95 -28.10 36.25
N LEU A 436 26.36 -29.16 35.69
CA LEU A 436 26.38 -30.52 36.27
C LEU A 436 27.77 -31.14 36.31
N SER A 437 28.67 -30.74 35.40
CA SER A 437 30.06 -31.21 35.39
C SER A 437 30.86 -30.84 36.65
N LYS A 438 30.38 -29.86 37.43
CA LYS A 438 31.01 -29.39 38.68
C LYS A 438 30.45 -30.09 39.93
N GLU A 439 29.34 -30.83 39.79
CA GLU A 439 28.68 -31.52 40.88
C GLU A 439 29.26 -32.92 41.11
N THR A 440 29.22 -33.40 42.36
CA THR A 440 29.92 -34.63 42.76
C THR A 440 29.02 -35.77 43.21
N ASP A 441 27.72 -35.51 43.43
CA ASP A 441 26.75 -36.50 43.88
C ASP A 441 26.36 -37.50 42.77
N ALA A 442 25.83 -38.65 43.18
CA ALA A 442 25.56 -39.76 42.26
C ALA A 442 24.39 -39.47 41.30
N ALA A 443 23.41 -38.65 41.70
CA ALA A 443 22.26 -38.32 40.87
C ALA A 443 22.66 -37.36 39.75
N SER A 444 23.45 -36.33 40.07
CA SER A 444 24.00 -35.37 39.09
C SER A 444 24.90 -36.05 38.06
N LYS A 445 25.70 -37.06 38.45
CA LYS A 445 26.51 -37.84 37.51
C LYS A 445 25.68 -38.69 36.54
N ALA A 446 24.60 -39.32 37.03
CA ALA A 446 23.70 -40.10 36.18
C ALA A 446 22.95 -39.19 35.17
N ARG A 447 22.47 -38.03 35.64
CA ARG A 447 21.83 -37.02 34.77
C ARG A 447 22.80 -36.45 33.74
N LEU A 448 24.05 -36.20 34.12
CA LEU A 448 25.10 -35.72 33.22
C LEU A 448 25.39 -36.72 32.08
N GLU A 449 25.41 -38.02 32.36
CA GLU A 449 25.58 -39.05 31.32
C GLU A 449 24.41 -39.10 30.33
N GLU A 450 23.18 -39.01 30.82
CA GLU A 450 21.97 -38.94 29.99
C GLU A 450 21.96 -37.67 29.13
N LEU A 451 22.25 -36.52 29.75
CA LEU A 451 22.29 -35.23 29.07
C LEU A 451 23.37 -35.17 28.00
N ARG A 452 24.54 -35.78 28.22
CA ARG A 452 25.60 -35.87 27.20
C ARG A 452 25.20 -36.68 25.98
N LYS A 453 24.38 -37.73 26.16
CA LYS A 453 23.84 -38.50 25.03
C LYS A 453 22.83 -37.66 24.24
N GLU A 454 21.87 -37.04 24.93
CA GLU A 454 20.88 -36.16 24.28
C GLU A 454 21.57 -34.99 23.55
N LEU A 455 22.58 -34.39 24.15
CA LEU A 455 23.34 -33.29 23.57
C LEU A 455 24.14 -33.73 22.34
N ALA A 456 24.73 -34.92 22.36
CA ALA A 456 25.45 -35.46 21.20
C ALA A 456 24.51 -35.68 20.00
N ASP A 457 23.32 -36.24 20.25
CA ASP A 457 22.33 -36.48 19.20
C ASP A 457 21.78 -35.17 18.62
N LEU A 458 21.36 -34.24 19.48
CA LEU A 458 20.82 -32.93 19.05
C LEU A 458 21.87 -32.06 18.35
N ARG A 459 23.13 -32.12 18.78
CA ARG A 459 24.23 -31.38 18.15
C ARG A 459 24.53 -31.93 16.76
N ALA A 460 24.54 -33.25 16.59
CA ALA A 460 24.72 -33.86 15.27
C ALA A 460 23.58 -33.49 14.31
N GLU A 461 22.33 -33.44 14.80
CA GLU A 461 21.19 -32.97 14.01
C GLU A 461 21.31 -31.47 13.65
N ALA A 462 21.67 -30.62 14.62
CA ALA A 462 21.85 -29.18 14.41
C ALA A 462 22.96 -28.89 13.40
N ASP A 463 24.12 -29.53 13.54
CA ASP A 463 25.25 -29.37 12.62
C ASP A 463 24.89 -29.81 11.20
N ALA A 464 24.14 -30.92 11.05
CA ALA A 464 23.68 -31.40 9.76
C ALA A 464 22.71 -30.42 9.08
N ARG A 465 21.69 -29.93 9.82
CA ARG A 465 20.73 -28.95 9.30
C ARG A 465 21.39 -27.60 9.00
N HIS A 466 22.33 -27.15 9.83
CA HIS A 466 23.08 -25.92 9.58
C HIS A 466 23.96 -26.03 8.34
N ALA A 467 24.61 -27.18 8.11
CA ALA A 467 25.39 -27.41 6.90
C ALA A 467 24.51 -27.42 5.64
N GLN A 468 23.31 -28.02 5.71
CA GLN A 468 22.33 -28.00 4.62
C GLN A 468 21.87 -26.56 4.33
N TRP A 469 21.47 -25.80 5.36
CA TRP A 469 21.04 -24.41 5.23
C TRP A 469 22.11 -23.53 4.58
N GLU A 470 23.36 -23.61 5.04
CA GLU A 470 24.46 -22.82 4.46
C GLU A 470 24.73 -23.18 3.00
N ALA A 471 24.63 -24.48 2.65
CA ALA A 471 24.82 -24.95 1.28
C ALA A 471 23.67 -24.50 0.34
N GLU A 472 22.43 -24.51 0.82
CA GLU A 472 21.27 -23.98 0.09
C GLU A 472 21.42 -22.46 -0.10
N ARG A 473 21.72 -21.71 0.97
CA ARG A 473 21.90 -20.26 0.93
C ARG A 473 22.98 -19.81 -0.07
N GLN A 474 24.11 -20.51 -0.10
CA GLN A 474 25.20 -20.21 -1.05
C GLN A 474 24.80 -20.51 -2.50
N ALA A 475 24.02 -21.57 -2.74
CA ALA A 475 23.52 -21.88 -4.08
C ALA A 475 22.51 -20.82 -4.57
N ILE A 476 21.59 -20.38 -3.70
CA ILE A 476 20.63 -19.31 -4.00
C ILE A 476 21.36 -18.00 -4.35
N ARG A 477 22.34 -17.59 -3.53
CA ARG A 477 23.15 -16.38 -3.83
C ARG A 477 23.85 -16.46 -5.18
N ARG A 478 24.35 -17.64 -5.56
CA ARG A 478 25.01 -17.82 -6.85
C ARG A 478 24.05 -17.62 -8.03
N VAL A 479 22.81 -18.12 -7.92
CA VAL A 479 21.77 -17.90 -8.93
C VAL A 479 21.41 -16.42 -9.03
N GLN A 480 21.29 -15.72 -7.89
CA GLN A 480 21.00 -14.29 -7.84
C GLN A 480 22.08 -13.44 -8.53
N GLU A 481 23.37 -13.70 -8.25
CA GLU A 481 24.49 -13.03 -8.91
C GLU A 481 24.42 -13.16 -10.44
N LEU A 482 24.17 -14.38 -10.93
CA LEU A 482 24.06 -14.67 -12.36
C LEU A 482 22.86 -13.96 -13.00
N ARG A 483 21.70 -13.89 -12.32
CA ARG A 483 20.52 -13.15 -12.81
C ARG A 483 20.82 -11.64 -12.90
N GLY A 484 21.46 -11.06 -11.89
CA GLY A 484 21.83 -9.64 -11.89
C GLY A 484 22.83 -9.29 -13.00
N GLU A 485 23.83 -10.16 -13.24
CA GLU A 485 24.76 -10.00 -14.36
C GLU A 485 24.07 -10.10 -15.72
N LEU A 486 23.11 -11.02 -15.87
CA LEU A 486 22.35 -11.21 -17.11
C LEU A 486 21.57 -9.95 -17.48
N GLU A 487 20.89 -9.36 -16.50
CA GLU A 487 20.08 -8.17 -16.70
C GLU A 487 20.92 -6.96 -17.09
N ARG A 488 22.08 -6.79 -16.44
CA ARG A 488 23.04 -5.73 -16.82
C ARG A 488 23.49 -5.88 -18.27
N LEU A 489 23.87 -7.08 -18.70
CA LEU A 489 24.31 -7.33 -20.07
C LEU A 489 23.18 -7.15 -21.10
N ARG A 490 21.93 -7.53 -20.76
CA ARG A 490 20.77 -7.27 -21.60
C ARG A 490 20.54 -5.78 -21.80
N HIS A 491 20.66 -4.98 -20.74
CA HIS A 491 20.57 -3.53 -20.83
C HIS A 491 21.67 -2.93 -21.71
N GLU A 492 22.93 -3.33 -21.50
CA GLU A 492 24.07 -2.90 -22.35
C GLU A 492 23.85 -3.27 -23.83
N ALA A 493 23.24 -4.43 -24.11
CA ALA A 493 22.94 -4.86 -25.48
C ALA A 493 21.85 -3.96 -26.12
N GLU A 494 20.81 -3.60 -25.37
CA GLU A 494 19.78 -2.66 -25.85
C GLU A 494 20.32 -1.25 -26.07
N GLU A 495 21.27 -0.80 -25.25
CA GLU A 495 21.95 0.48 -25.43
C GLU A 495 22.81 0.47 -26.69
N ALA A 496 23.62 -0.57 -26.90
CA ALA A 496 24.42 -0.74 -28.12
C ALA A 496 23.55 -0.78 -29.40
N GLU A 497 22.38 -1.42 -29.36
CA GLU A 497 21.42 -1.41 -30.47
C GLU A 497 20.86 -0.01 -30.75
N ARG A 498 20.56 0.75 -29.69
CA ARG A 498 20.08 2.14 -29.81
C ARG A 498 21.15 3.05 -30.42
N ASP A 499 22.41 2.86 -30.06
CA ASP A 499 23.54 3.62 -30.56
C ASP A 499 24.04 3.15 -31.94
N TYR A 500 23.35 2.17 -32.55
CA TYR A 500 23.73 1.52 -33.81
C TYR A 500 25.12 0.85 -33.78
N ASP A 501 25.66 0.54 -32.58
CA ASP A 501 26.82 -0.32 -32.42
C ASP A 501 26.41 -1.80 -32.52
N LEU A 502 26.08 -2.20 -33.75
CA LEU A 502 25.62 -3.55 -34.06
C LEU A 502 26.68 -4.62 -33.76
N ASN A 503 27.96 -4.26 -33.72
CA ASN A 503 29.04 -5.20 -33.39
C ASN A 503 29.02 -5.52 -31.90
N ARG A 504 28.98 -4.49 -31.02
CA ARG A 504 28.91 -4.71 -29.57
C ARG A 504 27.61 -5.40 -29.18
N ALA A 505 26.48 -5.02 -29.78
CA ALA A 505 25.19 -5.68 -29.55
C ALA A 505 25.23 -7.18 -29.91
N ALA A 506 25.86 -7.55 -31.03
CA ALA A 506 26.00 -8.94 -31.44
C ALA A 506 26.94 -9.75 -30.52
N GLU A 507 28.07 -9.16 -30.11
CA GLU A 507 28.99 -9.76 -29.14
C GLU A 507 28.30 -10.06 -27.81
N LEU A 508 27.52 -9.10 -27.29
CA LEU A 508 26.76 -9.25 -26.06
C LEU A 508 25.69 -10.33 -26.18
N ARG A 509 24.81 -10.27 -27.20
CA ARG A 509 23.68 -11.21 -27.37
C ARG A 509 24.14 -12.65 -27.62
N TYR A 510 25.03 -12.85 -28.58
CA TYR A 510 25.40 -14.19 -29.06
C TYR A 510 26.65 -14.76 -28.39
N GLY A 511 27.37 -13.95 -27.61
CA GLY A 511 28.53 -14.36 -26.82
C GLY A 511 28.19 -14.39 -25.33
N GLU A 512 28.35 -13.24 -24.67
CA GLU A 512 28.33 -13.12 -23.20
C GLU A 512 26.97 -13.54 -22.59
N ILE A 513 25.85 -13.04 -23.13
CA ILE A 513 24.48 -13.35 -22.65
C ILE A 513 24.19 -14.84 -22.80
N THR A 514 24.46 -15.43 -23.97
CA THR A 514 24.20 -16.85 -24.23
C THR A 514 25.03 -17.75 -23.29
N GLU A 515 26.29 -17.39 -23.01
CA GLU A 515 27.11 -18.14 -22.05
C GLU A 515 26.56 -18.02 -20.62
N LEU A 516 26.11 -16.83 -20.23
CA LEU A 516 25.59 -16.56 -18.90
C LEU A 516 24.25 -17.28 -18.67
N GLU A 517 23.36 -17.31 -19.67
CA GLU A 517 22.11 -18.07 -19.64
C GLU A 517 22.36 -19.57 -19.40
N ARG A 518 23.35 -20.15 -20.10
CA ARG A 518 23.75 -21.55 -19.89
C ARG A 518 24.30 -21.79 -18.48
N ARG A 519 25.07 -20.84 -17.93
CA ARG A 519 25.60 -20.93 -16.55
C ARG A 519 24.49 -20.82 -15.52
N LEU A 520 23.51 -19.95 -15.75
CA LEU A 520 22.34 -19.77 -14.90
C LEU A 520 21.48 -21.05 -14.88
N GLU A 521 21.17 -21.61 -16.05
CA GLU A 521 20.40 -22.85 -16.16
C GLU A 521 21.07 -24.01 -15.41
N ALA A 522 22.39 -24.17 -15.56
CA ALA A 522 23.14 -25.18 -14.82
C ALA A 522 23.14 -24.95 -13.30
N ALA A 523 23.16 -23.70 -12.84
CA ALA A 523 23.08 -23.37 -11.41
C ALA A 523 21.67 -23.64 -10.84
N GLU A 524 20.62 -23.33 -11.61
CA GLU A 524 19.23 -23.63 -11.25
C GLU A 524 18.98 -25.14 -11.15
N GLU A 525 19.49 -25.95 -12.08
CA GLU A 525 19.39 -27.42 -12.01
C GLU A 525 20.10 -28.00 -10.77
N GLN A 526 21.28 -27.48 -10.44
CA GLN A 526 22.00 -27.89 -9.23
C GLN A 526 21.23 -27.55 -7.95
N LEU A 527 20.61 -26.37 -7.91
CA LEU A 527 19.80 -25.93 -6.79
C LEU A 527 18.54 -26.80 -6.61
N ALA A 528 17.81 -27.06 -7.70
CA ALA A 528 16.65 -27.94 -7.69
C ALA A 528 17.00 -29.36 -7.21
N THR A 529 18.16 -29.88 -7.62
CA THR A 529 18.65 -31.20 -7.16
C THR A 529 18.99 -31.21 -5.67
N ARG A 530 19.56 -30.11 -5.14
CA ARG A 530 19.92 -29.99 -3.71
C ARG A 530 18.71 -29.81 -2.79
N GLN A 531 17.70 -29.04 -3.23
CA GLN A 531 16.48 -28.80 -2.46
C GLN A 531 15.62 -30.07 -2.30
N GLY A 532 15.68 -31.01 -3.26
CA GLY A 532 15.01 -32.31 -3.14
C GLY A 532 13.51 -32.18 -2.87
N ARG A 533 12.97 -32.96 -1.92
CA ARG A 533 11.55 -32.94 -1.53
C ARG A 533 11.22 -32.03 -0.33
N ASN A 534 12.22 -31.66 0.46
CA ASN A 534 12.06 -30.86 1.69
C ASN A 534 13.20 -29.82 1.78
N PRO A 535 13.12 -28.71 1.05
CA PRO A 535 14.07 -27.61 1.17
C PRO A 535 13.96 -26.93 2.54
N LEU A 536 15.09 -26.50 3.11
CA LEU A 536 15.08 -25.63 4.30
C LEU A 536 14.76 -24.19 3.93
N LEU A 537 15.14 -23.75 2.73
CA LEU A 537 14.87 -22.41 2.20
C LEU A 537 13.99 -22.48 0.95
N ARG A 538 12.90 -21.72 0.97
CA ARG A 538 12.07 -21.47 -0.22
C ARG A 538 12.57 -20.22 -0.92
N GLU A 539 12.59 -20.24 -2.24
CA GLU A 539 12.99 -19.08 -3.07
C GLU A 539 11.96 -18.70 -4.12
N VAL A 540 10.82 -19.40 -4.11
CA VAL A 540 9.75 -19.24 -5.08
C VAL A 540 8.51 -18.71 -4.39
N VAL A 541 8.02 -17.55 -4.82
CA VAL A 541 6.72 -17.01 -4.43
C VAL A 541 5.64 -17.77 -5.18
N THR A 542 4.74 -18.40 -4.42
CA THR A 542 3.60 -19.18 -4.91
C THR A 542 2.28 -18.52 -4.51
N GLU A 543 1.16 -19.18 -4.85
CA GLU A 543 -0.18 -18.73 -4.46
C GLU A 543 -0.36 -18.72 -2.94
N ASP A 544 0.35 -19.59 -2.22
CA ASP A 544 0.28 -19.70 -0.76
C ASP A 544 0.86 -18.46 -0.07
N GLU A 545 2.04 -18.00 -0.50
CA GLU A 545 2.67 -16.79 0.06
C GLU A 545 1.80 -15.55 -0.17
N ILE A 546 1.12 -15.45 -1.32
CA ILE A 546 0.16 -14.37 -1.60
C ILE A 546 -1.06 -14.48 -0.69
N ALA A 547 -1.63 -15.67 -0.54
CA ALA A 547 -2.81 -15.89 0.31
C ALA A 547 -2.52 -15.58 1.79
N GLU A 548 -1.32 -15.89 2.29
CA GLU A 548 -0.90 -15.55 3.65
C GLU A 548 -0.86 -14.03 3.90
N ILE A 549 -0.37 -13.25 2.93
CA ILE A 549 -0.32 -11.79 3.05
C ILE A 549 -1.72 -11.20 2.98
N VAL A 550 -2.55 -11.67 2.04
CA VAL A 550 -3.95 -11.25 1.96
C VAL A 550 -4.69 -11.58 3.26
N ALA A 551 -4.43 -12.75 3.85
CA ALA A 551 -4.99 -13.14 5.15
C ALA A 551 -4.54 -12.19 6.26
N ALA A 552 -3.26 -11.80 6.29
CA ALA A 552 -2.74 -10.85 7.27
C ALA A 552 -3.37 -9.46 7.13
N TRP A 553 -3.57 -8.97 5.89
CA TRP A 553 -4.17 -7.66 5.63
C TRP A 553 -5.67 -7.61 5.92
N THR A 554 -6.39 -8.71 5.64
CA THR A 554 -7.86 -8.74 5.69
C THR A 554 -8.42 -9.41 6.94
N GLY A 555 -7.60 -10.19 7.66
CA GLY A 555 -8.03 -11.05 8.76
C GLY A 555 -8.78 -12.33 8.34
N ILE A 556 -8.91 -12.59 7.03
CA ILE A 556 -9.59 -13.78 6.51
C ILE A 556 -8.65 -14.99 6.57
N PRO A 557 -9.04 -16.13 7.16
CA PRO A 557 -8.17 -17.31 7.23
C PRO A 557 -7.73 -17.83 5.85
N VAL A 558 -6.46 -18.21 5.71
CA VAL A 558 -5.86 -18.72 4.46
C VAL A 558 -6.68 -19.86 3.84
N ALA A 559 -7.15 -20.79 4.66
CA ALA A 559 -7.99 -21.91 4.21
C ALA A 559 -9.26 -21.45 3.46
N ARG A 560 -9.83 -20.29 3.84
CA ARG A 560 -11.00 -19.71 3.15
C ARG A 560 -10.63 -18.97 1.86
N LEU A 561 -9.40 -18.46 1.75
CA LEU A 561 -8.89 -17.79 0.54
C LEU A 561 -8.55 -18.80 -0.55
N GLN A 562 -8.09 -20.00 -0.17
CA GLN A 562 -7.71 -21.08 -1.07
C GLN A 562 -8.90 -21.95 -1.53
N GLU A 563 -10.05 -21.88 -0.84
CA GLU A 563 -11.23 -22.65 -1.22
C GLU A 563 -11.81 -22.13 -2.54
N GLY A 564 -11.90 -23.00 -3.55
CA GLY A 564 -12.43 -22.64 -4.85
C GLY A 564 -13.91 -22.22 -4.75
N GLU A 565 -14.24 -21.01 -5.23
CA GLU A 565 -15.60 -20.44 -5.18
C GLU A 565 -16.66 -21.42 -5.71
N ARG A 566 -16.32 -22.20 -6.73
CA ARG A 566 -17.21 -23.19 -7.31
C ARG A 566 -17.57 -24.33 -6.35
N GLU A 567 -16.62 -24.87 -5.59
CA GLU A 567 -16.89 -25.98 -4.69
C GLU A 567 -17.73 -25.52 -3.49
N LYS A 568 -17.39 -24.36 -2.94
CA LYS A 568 -18.15 -23.72 -1.86
C LYS A 568 -19.60 -23.45 -2.25
N LEU A 569 -19.83 -22.95 -3.47
CA LEU A 569 -21.19 -22.70 -3.98
C LEU A 569 -22.00 -23.97 -4.23
N LEU A 570 -21.35 -25.08 -4.60
CA LEU A 570 -22.03 -26.37 -4.82
C LEU A 570 -22.48 -27.04 -3.51
N LYS A 571 -21.87 -26.68 -2.38
CA LYS A 571 -22.19 -27.17 -1.03
C LYS A 571 -22.88 -26.10 -0.18
N LEU A 572 -23.39 -25.02 -0.79
CA LEU A 572 -23.89 -23.86 -0.06
C LEU A 572 -25.08 -24.22 0.83
N ASP A 573 -25.98 -25.09 0.36
CA ASP A 573 -27.10 -25.63 1.13
C ASP A 573 -26.62 -26.40 2.38
N GLU A 574 -25.62 -27.28 2.23
CA GLU A 574 -25.02 -28.03 3.34
C GLU A 574 -24.41 -27.07 4.37
N ILE A 575 -23.62 -26.08 3.92
CA ILE A 575 -22.99 -25.06 4.78
C ILE A 575 -24.04 -24.24 5.53
N LEU A 576 -25.13 -23.86 4.87
CA LEU A 576 -26.21 -23.11 5.51
C LEU A 576 -26.91 -23.94 6.58
N HIS A 577 -27.11 -25.25 6.34
CA HIS A 577 -27.76 -26.17 7.27
C HIS A 577 -26.95 -26.51 8.52
N GLU A 578 -25.63 -26.27 8.53
CA GLU A 578 -24.81 -26.40 9.75
C GLU A 578 -25.33 -25.49 10.89
N ARG A 579 -25.97 -24.37 10.55
CA ARG A 579 -26.50 -23.39 11.51
C ARG A 579 -28.00 -23.16 11.42
N VAL A 580 -28.57 -23.32 10.22
CA VAL A 580 -30.00 -23.13 9.98
C VAL A 580 -30.71 -24.48 10.07
N ILE A 581 -31.34 -24.72 11.20
CA ILE A 581 -32.05 -25.98 11.46
C ILE A 581 -33.45 -25.96 10.85
N GLY A 582 -33.75 -26.99 10.05
CA GLY A 582 -34.97 -27.07 9.26
C GLY A 582 -34.99 -26.00 8.17
N GLN A 583 -36.18 -25.50 7.83
CA GLN A 583 -36.36 -24.49 6.77
C GLN A 583 -35.77 -24.93 5.42
N ASP A 584 -35.85 -26.21 5.09
CA ASP A 584 -35.16 -26.81 3.94
C ASP A 584 -35.56 -26.14 2.62
N GLU A 585 -36.84 -25.83 2.43
CA GLU A 585 -37.33 -25.07 1.26
C GLU A 585 -36.69 -23.67 1.20
N ALA A 586 -36.53 -23.00 2.35
CA ALA A 586 -35.95 -21.66 2.40
C ALA A 586 -34.47 -21.65 2.05
N VAL A 587 -33.71 -22.61 2.61
CA VAL A 587 -32.28 -22.78 2.34
C VAL A 587 -32.07 -23.10 0.86
N GLN A 588 -32.83 -24.04 0.30
CA GLN A 588 -32.71 -24.43 -1.11
C GLN A 588 -32.98 -23.26 -2.06
N LEU A 589 -34.06 -22.49 -1.84
CA LEU A 589 -34.40 -21.35 -2.70
C LEU A 589 -33.31 -20.28 -2.71
N VAL A 590 -32.73 -19.99 -1.54
CA VAL A 590 -31.63 -19.03 -1.42
C VAL A 590 -30.37 -19.56 -2.08
N ALA A 591 -30.00 -20.83 -1.85
CA ALA A 591 -28.82 -21.44 -2.45
C ALA A 591 -28.92 -21.46 -3.98
N ASP A 592 -30.05 -21.91 -4.54
CA ASP A 592 -30.29 -21.96 -5.98
C ASP A 592 -30.21 -20.58 -6.62
N ALA A 593 -30.77 -19.54 -5.98
CA ALA A 593 -30.71 -18.17 -6.48
C ALA A 593 -29.28 -17.62 -6.52
N VAL A 594 -28.48 -17.91 -5.49
CA VAL A 594 -27.06 -17.52 -5.45
C VAL A 594 -26.26 -18.26 -6.53
N ILE A 595 -26.49 -19.56 -6.70
CA ILE A 595 -25.85 -20.37 -7.75
C ILE A 595 -26.20 -19.80 -9.14
N ARG A 596 -27.47 -19.45 -9.40
CA ARG A 596 -27.90 -18.81 -10.65
C ARG A 596 -27.15 -17.50 -10.92
N ALA A 597 -26.98 -16.66 -9.90
CA ALA A 597 -26.25 -15.40 -10.06
C ALA A 597 -24.76 -15.61 -10.33
N ARG A 598 -24.11 -16.53 -9.60
CA ARG A 598 -22.68 -16.81 -9.72
C ARG A 598 -22.31 -17.61 -10.97
N SER A 599 -23.26 -18.33 -11.55
CA SER A 599 -23.08 -19.03 -12.83
C SER A 599 -23.04 -18.10 -14.06
N GLY A 600 -23.28 -16.79 -13.89
CA GLY A 600 -23.30 -15.81 -14.98
C GLY A 600 -24.53 -15.89 -15.89
N ILE A 601 -25.54 -16.70 -15.52
CA ILE A 601 -26.80 -16.85 -16.28
C ILE A 601 -27.74 -15.65 -16.05
N ARG A 602 -27.63 -15.00 -14.89
CA ARG A 602 -28.47 -13.86 -14.49
C ARG A 602 -27.97 -12.54 -15.10
N ASP A 603 -28.86 -11.55 -15.24
CA ASP A 603 -28.47 -10.17 -15.61
C ASP A 603 -27.41 -9.63 -14.62
N PRO A 604 -26.19 -9.29 -15.09
CA PRO A 604 -25.09 -8.83 -14.24
C PRO A 604 -25.32 -7.43 -13.65
N ARG A 605 -26.38 -6.72 -14.06
CA ARG A 605 -26.75 -5.42 -13.50
C ARG A 605 -27.57 -5.53 -12.23
N ARG A 606 -28.08 -6.70 -11.86
CA ARG A 606 -28.91 -6.88 -10.65
C ARG A 606 -28.06 -7.39 -9.47
N PRO A 607 -28.52 -7.22 -8.22
CA PRO A 607 -27.90 -7.86 -7.05
C PRO A 607 -27.83 -9.39 -7.19
N ILE A 608 -26.96 -10.04 -6.42
CA ILE A 608 -26.76 -11.49 -6.42
C ILE A 608 -28.08 -12.22 -6.15
N GLY A 609 -28.89 -11.70 -5.24
CA GLY A 609 -30.19 -12.26 -4.87
C GLY A 609 -31.05 -11.20 -4.19
N SER A 610 -32.36 -11.24 -4.40
CA SER A 610 -33.32 -10.45 -3.65
C SER A 610 -34.47 -11.32 -3.15
N PHE A 611 -34.69 -11.32 -1.84
CA PHE A 611 -35.63 -12.23 -1.19
C PHE A 611 -36.58 -11.50 -0.24
N ILE A 612 -37.84 -11.95 -0.18
CA ILE A 612 -38.76 -11.62 0.91
C ILE A 612 -38.95 -12.85 1.79
N PHE A 613 -38.47 -12.79 3.04
CA PHE A 613 -38.61 -13.84 4.03
C PHE A 613 -39.89 -13.63 4.84
N LEU A 614 -40.87 -14.51 4.67
CA LEU A 614 -42.16 -14.50 5.36
C LEU A 614 -42.25 -15.64 6.36
N GLY A 615 -42.64 -15.34 7.59
CA GLY A 615 -42.88 -16.38 8.58
C GLY A 615 -42.99 -15.83 10.00
N PRO A 616 -43.27 -16.70 10.99
CA PRO A 616 -43.29 -16.31 12.39
C PRO A 616 -41.95 -15.76 12.88
N THR A 617 -41.94 -15.09 14.03
CA THR A 617 -40.70 -14.62 14.64
C THR A 617 -39.92 -15.77 15.26
N GLY A 618 -38.58 -15.70 15.22
CA GLY A 618 -37.72 -16.66 15.93
C GLY A 618 -37.60 -18.05 15.28
N VAL A 619 -37.96 -18.20 14.02
CA VAL A 619 -37.87 -19.47 13.26
C VAL A 619 -36.61 -19.61 12.39
N GLY A 620 -35.77 -18.57 12.30
CA GLY A 620 -34.49 -18.63 11.57
C GLY A 620 -34.27 -17.61 10.45
N LYS A 621 -35.22 -16.68 10.20
CA LYS A 621 -35.10 -15.64 9.13
C LYS A 621 -33.78 -14.85 9.19
N THR A 622 -33.46 -14.29 10.35
CA THR A 622 -32.21 -13.53 10.55
C THR A 622 -30.99 -14.44 10.60
N GLU A 623 -31.15 -15.68 11.08
CA GLU A 623 -30.03 -16.63 11.15
C GLU A 623 -29.59 -17.06 9.76
N LEU A 624 -30.53 -17.34 8.86
CA LEU A 624 -30.23 -17.61 7.45
C LEU A 624 -29.48 -16.44 6.78
N ALA A 625 -29.88 -15.20 7.06
CA ALA A 625 -29.19 -14.02 6.53
C ALA A 625 -27.73 -13.92 7.04
N LYS A 626 -27.50 -14.19 8.32
CA LYS A 626 -26.16 -14.20 8.93
C LYS A 626 -25.29 -15.33 8.40
N THR A 627 -25.83 -16.55 8.35
CA THR A 627 -25.10 -17.71 7.82
C THR A 627 -24.78 -17.52 6.35
N LEU A 628 -25.67 -16.89 5.57
CA LEU A 628 -25.41 -16.52 4.18
C LEU A 628 -24.29 -15.46 4.07
N ALA A 629 -24.25 -14.47 4.95
CA ALA A 629 -23.16 -13.49 4.99
C ALA A 629 -21.82 -14.16 5.28
N SER A 630 -21.80 -15.08 6.26
CA SER A 630 -20.60 -15.87 6.59
C SER A 630 -20.19 -16.81 5.45
N ALA A 631 -21.15 -17.47 4.79
CA ALA A 631 -20.87 -18.42 3.72
C ALA A 631 -20.40 -17.73 2.42
N LEU A 632 -21.02 -16.63 2.02
CA LEU A 632 -20.68 -15.95 0.76
C LEU A 632 -19.60 -14.89 0.90
N PHE A 633 -19.52 -14.24 2.06
CA PHE A 633 -18.65 -13.08 2.30
C PHE A 633 -17.74 -13.30 3.51
N ASP A 634 -17.55 -14.55 3.94
CA ASP A 634 -16.58 -15.00 4.93
C ASP A 634 -16.73 -14.42 6.36
N SER A 635 -17.70 -13.55 6.61
CA SER A 635 -17.96 -12.98 7.94
C SER A 635 -19.43 -12.59 8.12
N GLU A 636 -19.96 -12.80 9.33
CA GLU A 636 -21.28 -12.24 9.74
C GLU A 636 -21.28 -10.71 9.77
N ASP A 637 -20.12 -10.07 9.99
CA ASP A 637 -19.98 -8.62 9.99
C ASP A 637 -20.20 -8.00 8.61
N ASN A 638 -20.18 -8.82 7.55
CA ASN A 638 -20.56 -8.44 6.20
C ASN A 638 -22.08 -8.47 5.99
N MET A 639 -22.85 -8.44 7.07
CA MET A 639 -24.28 -8.15 7.06
C MET A 639 -24.56 -6.70 7.45
N VAL A 640 -25.20 -5.94 6.57
CA VAL A 640 -25.74 -4.60 6.84
C VAL A 640 -27.19 -4.75 7.26
N ARG A 641 -27.50 -4.57 8.55
CA ARG A 641 -28.86 -4.69 9.08
C ARG A 641 -29.50 -3.32 9.28
N LEU A 642 -30.70 -3.14 8.75
CA LEU A 642 -31.51 -1.94 8.87
C LEU A 642 -32.90 -2.32 9.38
N ASP A 643 -33.30 -1.73 10.51
CA ASP A 643 -34.65 -1.91 11.07
C ASP A 643 -35.61 -0.91 10.42
N MET A 644 -36.59 -1.40 9.65
CA MET A 644 -37.53 -0.55 8.93
C MET A 644 -38.56 0.14 9.84
N SER A 645 -38.66 -0.26 11.11
CA SER A 645 -39.43 0.49 12.09
C SER A 645 -38.84 1.89 12.36
N GLU A 646 -37.55 2.13 12.11
CA GLU A 646 -36.93 3.47 12.19
C GLU A 646 -37.24 4.35 10.96
N TYR A 647 -37.72 3.75 9.88
CA TYR A 647 -37.95 4.37 8.57
C TYR A 647 -39.43 4.55 8.22
N GLN A 648 -40.28 4.69 9.24
CA GLN A 648 -41.73 4.90 9.08
C GLN A 648 -42.09 6.30 8.54
N GLU A 649 -41.21 7.29 8.74
CA GLU A 649 -41.48 8.67 8.35
C GLU A 649 -40.64 9.12 7.15
N ARG A 650 -41.22 9.99 6.32
CA ARG A 650 -40.57 10.46 5.08
C ARG A 650 -39.20 11.10 5.31
N HIS A 651 -39.02 11.84 6.40
CA HIS A 651 -37.77 12.54 6.68
C HIS A 651 -36.64 11.61 7.13
N THR A 652 -36.95 10.41 7.63
CA THR A 652 -35.94 9.43 8.04
C THR A 652 -35.42 8.63 6.85
N VAL A 653 -36.19 8.52 5.76
CA VAL A 653 -35.74 7.93 4.48
C VAL A 653 -34.51 8.64 3.92
N SER A 654 -34.41 9.96 4.08
CA SER A 654 -33.21 10.72 3.65
C SER A 654 -31.94 10.27 4.39
N ARG A 655 -32.03 9.72 5.62
CA ARG A 655 -30.85 9.18 6.33
C ARG A 655 -30.31 7.90 5.68
N LEU A 656 -31.14 7.18 4.94
CA LEU A 656 -30.76 5.92 4.29
C LEU A 656 -29.84 6.15 3.08
N ILE A 657 -30.13 7.18 2.28
CA ILE A 657 -29.40 7.53 1.03
C ILE A 657 -28.42 8.70 1.24
N GLY A 658 -28.70 9.57 2.22
CA GLY A 658 -27.96 10.79 2.51
C GLY A 658 -28.86 12.02 2.41
N ALA A 659 -28.61 13.03 3.26
CA ALA A 659 -29.36 14.26 3.22
C ALA A 659 -29.02 15.06 1.94
N PRO A 660 -30.00 15.70 1.27
CA PRO A 660 -29.74 16.55 0.11
C PRO A 660 -29.00 17.85 0.49
N PRO A 661 -28.37 18.55 -0.46
CA PRO A 661 -27.65 19.80 -0.20
C PRO A 661 -28.51 20.83 0.55
N GLY A 662 -27.97 21.36 1.66
CA GLY A 662 -28.65 22.36 2.50
C GLY A 662 -29.42 21.83 3.70
N TYR A 663 -29.38 20.52 3.97
CA TYR A 663 -29.95 19.89 5.17
C TYR A 663 -28.85 19.46 6.16
N VAL A 664 -29.17 19.42 7.47
CA VAL A 664 -28.25 18.93 8.51
C VAL A 664 -27.90 17.46 8.23
N GLY A 665 -26.61 17.12 8.22
CA GLY A 665 -26.11 15.79 7.86
C GLY A 665 -25.79 15.61 6.37
N TYR A 666 -25.72 16.68 5.57
CA TYR A 666 -25.29 16.61 4.16
C TYR A 666 -23.88 16.01 3.97
N ASP A 667 -22.97 16.30 4.90
CA ASP A 667 -21.59 15.78 4.88
C ASP A 667 -21.49 14.33 5.43
N GLU A 668 -22.53 13.84 6.12
CA GLU A 668 -22.62 12.50 6.70
C GLU A 668 -23.42 11.60 5.74
N GLY A 669 -22.77 11.08 4.69
CA GLY A 669 -23.39 10.22 3.66
C GLY A 669 -24.35 9.15 4.19
N GLY A 670 -25.29 8.68 3.37
CA GLY A 670 -26.40 7.83 3.82
C GLY A 670 -25.98 6.52 4.50
N GLN A 671 -26.77 6.09 5.49
CA GLN A 671 -26.48 4.89 6.27
C GLN A 671 -26.38 3.62 5.42
N LEU A 672 -27.25 3.45 4.42
CA LEU A 672 -27.18 2.31 3.50
C LEU A 672 -26.07 2.52 2.46
N THR A 673 -26.02 3.69 1.83
CA THR A 673 -25.08 4.00 0.75
C THR A 673 -23.62 3.96 1.21
N GLU A 674 -23.31 4.47 2.40
CA GLU A 674 -21.96 4.40 2.99
C GLU A 674 -21.61 2.97 3.41
N ALA A 675 -22.56 2.25 4.03
CA ALA A 675 -22.32 0.87 4.46
C ALA A 675 -22.00 -0.04 3.27
N VAL A 676 -22.76 0.06 2.18
CA VAL A 676 -22.52 -0.74 0.97
C VAL A 676 -21.30 -0.23 0.19
N ARG A 677 -21.01 1.08 0.17
CA ARG A 677 -19.75 1.57 -0.43
C ARG A 677 -18.53 1.01 0.29
N ARG A 678 -18.55 0.96 1.62
CA ARG A 678 -17.45 0.40 2.43
C ARG A 678 -17.39 -1.13 2.35
N LYS A 679 -18.54 -1.79 2.17
CA LYS A 679 -18.67 -3.25 2.06
C LYS A 679 -19.52 -3.65 0.85
N PRO A 680 -18.96 -3.59 -0.38
CA PRO A 680 -19.69 -3.91 -1.61
C PRO A 680 -20.16 -5.36 -1.68
N TYR A 681 -19.44 -6.26 -1.00
CA TYR A 681 -19.76 -7.67 -0.83
C TYR A 681 -20.44 -7.88 0.51
N SER A 682 -21.77 -7.79 0.54
CA SER A 682 -22.52 -7.85 1.79
C SER A 682 -23.94 -8.38 1.62
N VAL A 683 -24.49 -8.89 2.73
CA VAL A 683 -25.93 -9.18 2.85
C VAL A 683 -26.60 -7.93 3.43
N VAL A 684 -27.52 -7.32 2.70
CA VAL A 684 -28.31 -6.19 3.18
C VAL A 684 -29.65 -6.70 3.68
N LEU A 685 -29.85 -6.65 5.00
CA LEU A 685 -31.04 -7.14 5.69
C LEU A 685 -31.95 -5.98 6.10
N PHE A 686 -33.12 -5.90 5.47
CA PHE A 686 -34.21 -5.01 5.85
C PHE A 686 -35.18 -5.76 6.77
N ASP A 687 -35.14 -5.45 8.06
CA ASP A 687 -36.01 -6.07 9.08
C ASP A 687 -37.38 -5.37 9.11
N GLU A 688 -38.45 -6.13 9.30
CA GLU A 688 -39.84 -5.62 9.36
C GLU A 688 -40.25 -4.70 8.18
N ILE A 689 -39.98 -5.12 6.94
CA ILE A 689 -40.16 -4.29 5.73
C ILE A 689 -41.59 -3.74 5.56
N GLU A 690 -42.60 -4.38 6.15
CA GLU A 690 -43.98 -3.88 6.17
C GLU A 690 -44.16 -2.55 6.90
N LYS A 691 -43.22 -2.17 7.79
CA LYS A 691 -43.27 -0.90 8.54
C LYS A 691 -42.66 0.26 7.78
N ALA A 692 -41.91 0.02 6.71
CA ALA A 692 -41.21 1.06 5.97
C ALA A 692 -42.18 2.07 5.32
N HIS A 693 -41.76 3.33 5.25
CA HIS A 693 -42.45 4.35 4.46
C HIS A 693 -42.41 4.01 2.95
N ALA A 694 -43.44 4.45 2.21
CA ALA A 694 -43.57 4.20 0.77
C ALA A 694 -42.34 4.60 -0.07
N ASP A 695 -41.65 5.69 0.32
CA ASP A 695 -40.46 6.22 -0.38
C ASP A 695 -39.24 5.28 -0.28
N VAL A 696 -39.18 4.40 0.73
CA VAL A 696 -38.13 3.37 0.82
C VAL A 696 -38.25 2.38 -0.35
N PHE A 697 -39.46 1.99 -0.73
CA PHE A 697 -39.68 1.04 -1.83
C PHE A 697 -39.27 1.60 -3.19
N ASN A 698 -39.44 2.91 -3.43
CA ASN A 698 -38.95 3.57 -4.65
C ASN A 698 -37.43 3.47 -4.77
N THR A 699 -36.75 3.62 -3.63
CA THR A 699 -35.30 3.50 -3.51
C THR A 699 -34.85 2.06 -3.77
N LEU A 700 -35.54 1.09 -3.16
CA LEU A 700 -35.25 -0.33 -3.35
C LEU A 700 -35.51 -0.80 -4.79
N LEU A 701 -36.55 -0.28 -5.46
CA LEU A 701 -36.82 -0.61 -6.87
C LEU A 701 -35.62 -0.31 -7.76
N GLN A 702 -34.97 0.84 -7.56
CA GLN A 702 -33.77 1.20 -8.31
C GLN A 702 -32.62 0.21 -8.05
N VAL A 703 -32.41 -0.18 -6.79
CA VAL A 703 -31.40 -1.17 -6.40
C VAL A 703 -31.70 -2.55 -6.99
N LEU A 704 -32.97 -2.98 -7.00
CA LEU A 704 -33.38 -4.30 -7.51
C LEU A 704 -33.32 -4.40 -9.04
N ASP A 705 -33.47 -3.29 -9.76
CA ASP A 705 -33.45 -3.23 -11.23
C ASP A 705 -32.05 -2.97 -11.80
N ASP A 706 -31.37 -1.93 -11.31
CA ASP A 706 -30.10 -1.46 -11.88
C ASP A 706 -28.88 -1.84 -11.04
N GLY A 707 -29.09 -2.44 -9.86
CA GLY A 707 -28.02 -2.84 -8.94
C GLY A 707 -27.15 -1.67 -8.50
N ARG A 708 -27.65 -0.43 -8.63
CA ARG A 708 -26.94 0.79 -8.32
C ARG A 708 -27.90 1.85 -7.82
N ILE A 709 -27.42 2.70 -6.93
CA ILE A 709 -28.16 3.88 -6.49
C ILE A 709 -27.23 5.09 -6.48
N THR A 710 -27.79 6.26 -6.73
CA THR A 710 -27.06 7.52 -6.58
C THR A 710 -27.33 8.10 -5.20
N ASP A 711 -26.27 8.36 -4.44
CA ASP A 711 -26.39 9.02 -3.14
C ASP A 711 -26.72 10.51 -3.28
N SER A 712 -26.95 11.19 -2.15
CA SER A 712 -27.29 12.62 -2.16
C SER A 712 -26.15 13.55 -2.60
N GLN A 713 -24.91 13.04 -2.71
CA GLN A 713 -23.73 13.75 -3.20
C GLN A 713 -23.47 13.48 -4.69
N GLY A 714 -24.31 12.67 -5.35
CA GLY A 714 -24.18 12.33 -6.77
C GLY A 714 -23.24 11.16 -7.05
N ARG A 715 -22.76 10.46 -6.02
CA ARG A 715 -21.88 9.29 -6.16
C ARG A 715 -22.74 8.06 -6.43
N GLN A 716 -22.32 7.22 -7.39
CA GLN A 716 -22.97 5.93 -7.63
C GLN A 716 -22.43 4.88 -6.65
N VAL A 717 -23.33 4.23 -5.91
CA VAL A 717 -23.04 3.08 -5.05
C VAL A 717 -23.50 1.82 -5.74
N ASP A 718 -22.64 0.80 -5.76
CA ASP A 718 -22.84 -0.46 -6.45
C ASP A 718 -23.36 -1.56 -5.50
N PHE A 719 -24.48 -2.17 -5.88
CA PHE A 719 -25.17 -3.24 -5.17
C PHE A 719 -25.12 -4.57 -5.92
N ARG A 720 -24.47 -4.66 -7.09
CA ARG A 720 -24.40 -5.89 -7.90
C ARG A 720 -23.80 -7.07 -7.15
N ASN A 721 -22.92 -6.79 -6.18
CA ASN A 721 -22.26 -7.79 -5.33
C ASN A 721 -22.96 -8.03 -3.98
N THR A 722 -24.19 -7.54 -3.82
CA THR A 722 -24.96 -7.68 -2.57
C THR A 722 -26.05 -8.73 -2.68
N VAL A 723 -26.44 -9.30 -1.53
CA VAL A 723 -27.69 -10.07 -1.39
C VAL A 723 -28.69 -9.23 -0.59
N ILE A 724 -29.85 -8.96 -1.16
CA ILE A 724 -30.91 -8.17 -0.52
C ILE A 724 -31.92 -9.12 0.15
N ILE A 725 -32.07 -9.02 1.46
CA ILE A 725 -33.04 -9.80 2.22
C ILE A 725 -33.99 -8.84 2.91
N MET A 726 -35.29 -9.07 2.74
CA MET A 726 -36.33 -8.32 3.40
C MET A 726 -37.15 -9.28 4.24
N THR A 727 -37.26 -9.05 5.54
CA THR A 727 -38.07 -9.92 6.40
C THR A 727 -39.40 -9.27 6.72
N SER A 728 -40.44 -10.08 6.79
CA SER A 728 -41.77 -9.63 7.18
C SER A 728 -42.49 -10.68 8.02
N ASN A 729 -43.39 -10.22 8.88
CA ASN A 729 -44.26 -11.07 9.69
C ASN A 729 -45.69 -11.17 9.11
N ILE A 730 -45.94 -10.59 7.93
CA ILE A 730 -47.23 -10.67 7.22
C ILE A 730 -47.63 -12.13 7.01
N GLY A 731 -48.89 -12.46 7.28
CA GLY A 731 -49.42 -13.82 7.12
C GLY A 731 -48.88 -14.87 8.10
N SER A 732 -48.08 -14.49 9.09
CA SER A 732 -47.49 -15.43 10.07
C SER A 732 -48.54 -16.26 10.82
N GLN A 733 -49.71 -15.71 11.14
CA GLN A 733 -50.82 -16.44 11.79
C GLN A 733 -51.31 -17.61 10.93
N HIS A 734 -51.40 -17.42 9.61
CA HIS A 734 -51.81 -18.49 8.69
C HIS A 734 -50.77 -19.61 8.61
N LEU A 735 -49.49 -19.31 8.84
CA LEU A 735 -48.42 -20.32 8.88
C LEU A 735 -48.41 -21.06 10.22
N LEU A 736 -48.76 -20.42 11.34
CA LEU A 736 -48.86 -21.09 12.64
C LEU A 736 -49.97 -22.15 12.66
N ASP A 737 -51.15 -21.83 12.12
CA ASP A 737 -52.31 -22.76 12.10
C ASP A 737 -52.30 -23.70 10.89
N GLY A 738 -51.46 -23.40 9.90
CA GLY A 738 -51.52 -23.94 8.54
C GLY A 738 -50.48 -25.00 8.19
N VAL A 739 -49.76 -25.55 9.16
CA VAL A 739 -48.64 -26.47 8.94
C VAL A 739 -49.01 -27.90 9.39
N THR A 740 -48.44 -28.91 8.74
CA THR A 740 -48.62 -30.33 9.10
C THR A 740 -47.73 -30.71 10.30
N ALA A 741 -47.96 -31.87 10.91
CA ALA A 741 -47.11 -32.36 12.00
C ALA A 741 -45.65 -32.56 11.57
N ASP A 742 -45.42 -32.80 10.27
CA ASP A 742 -44.12 -32.98 9.65
C ASP A 742 -43.45 -31.66 9.23
N GLY A 743 -44.09 -30.51 9.50
CA GLY A 743 -43.53 -29.18 9.21
C GLY A 743 -43.81 -28.64 7.81
N GLU A 744 -44.67 -29.26 7.02
CA GLU A 744 -45.02 -28.81 5.66
C GLU A 744 -46.17 -27.78 5.66
N ILE A 745 -46.08 -26.77 4.79
CA ILE A 745 -47.11 -25.73 4.65
C ILE A 745 -48.29 -26.27 3.82
N LYS A 746 -49.51 -26.23 4.38
CA LYS A 746 -50.73 -26.61 3.64
C LYS A 746 -50.95 -25.66 2.46
N PRO A 747 -51.38 -26.14 1.28
CA PRO A 747 -51.60 -25.29 0.10
C PRO A 747 -52.52 -24.08 0.33
N ASP A 748 -53.57 -24.26 1.13
CA ASP A 748 -54.51 -23.19 1.50
C ASP A 748 -53.85 -22.13 2.40
N ALA A 749 -53.00 -22.54 3.35
CA ALA A 749 -52.24 -21.61 4.18
C ALA A 749 -51.27 -20.77 3.35
N ARG A 750 -50.52 -21.40 2.43
CA ARG A 750 -49.65 -20.71 1.47
C ARG A 750 -50.43 -19.69 0.63
N ALA A 751 -51.60 -20.07 0.11
CA ALA A 751 -52.43 -19.18 -0.69
C ALA A 751 -52.90 -17.94 0.08
N ARG A 752 -53.27 -18.10 1.35
CA ARG A 752 -53.69 -16.99 2.22
C ARG A 752 -52.55 -16.03 2.55
N VAL A 753 -51.36 -16.55 2.87
CA VAL A 753 -50.15 -15.74 3.12
C VAL A 753 -49.80 -14.89 1.90
N LEU A 754 -49.80 -15.51 0.71
CA LEU A 754 -49.49 -14.81 -0.54
C LEU A 754 -50.56 -13.77 -0.91
N ALA A 755 -51.83 -14.02 -0.59
CA ALA A 755 -52.91 -13.06 -0.80
C ALA A 755 -52.72 -11.82 0.11
N GLU A 756 -52.36 -12.01 1.37
CA GLU A 756 -52.09 -10.91 2.31
C GLU A 756 -50.87 -10.09 1.88
N LEU A 757 -49.79 -10.76 1.46
CA LEU A 757 -48.60 -10.10 0.91
C LEU A 757 -48.93 -9.21 -0.29
N ARG A 758 -49.71 -9.72 -1.24
CA ARG A 758 -50.16 -8.97 -2.43
C ARG A 758 -51.12 -7.82 -2.09
N GLY A 759 -51.82 -7.92 -0.96
CA GLY A 759 -52.65 -6.83 -0.43
C GLY A 759 -51.81 -5.69 0.16
N HIS A 760 -50.65 -6.01 0.74
CA HIS A 760 -49.77 -5.03 1.38
C HIS A 760 -48.78 -4.37 0.41
N PHE A 761 -48.14 -5.14 -0.47
CA PHE A 761 -47.13 -4.64 -1.40
C PHE A 761 -47.65 -4.51 -2.82
N ARG A 762 -47.16 -3.49 -3.53
CA ARG A 762 -47.51 -3.27 -4.94
C ARG A 762 -46.95 -4.39 -5.82
N PRO A 763 -47.66 -4.81 -6.88
CA PRO A 763 -47.16 -5.82 -7.80
C PRO A 763 -45.82 -5.45 -8.45
N GLU A 764 -45.59 -4.15 -8.69
CA GLU A 764 -44.35 -3.64 -9.28
C GLU A 764 -43.13 -4.05 -8.44
N PHE A 765 -43.24 -3.93 -7.11
CA PHE A 765 -42.17 -4.29 -6.18
C PHE A 765 -41.98 -5.81 -6.09
N LEU A 766 -43.06 -6.56 -5.92
CA LEU A 766 -43.00 -8.02 -5.81
C LEU A 766 -42.40 -8.67 -7.06
N ASN A 767 -42.63 -8.12 -8.25
CA ASN A 767 -42.07 -8.62 -9.49
C ASN A 767 -40.56 -8.35 -9.67
N ARG A 768 -39.94 -7.50 -8.83
CA ARG A 768 -38.48 -7.25 -8.84
C ARG A 768 -37.70 -8.06 -7.82
N VAL A 769 -38.41 -8.72 -6.90
CA VAL A 769 -37.84 -9.68 -5.98
C VAL A 769 -37.68 -11.01 -6.72
N ASP A 770 -36.55 -11.69 -6.52
CA ASP A 770 -36.33 -12.97 -7.20
C ASP A 770 -37.23 -14.06 -6.65
N ASP A 771 -37.32 -14.17 -5.32
CA ASP A 771 -38.09 -15.22 -4.66
C ASP A 771 -38.75 -14.72 -3.35
N ILE A 772 -39.97 -15.20 -3.10
CA ILE A 772 -40.67 -15.05 -1.82
C ILE A 772 -40.50 -16.36 -1.07
N VAL A 773 -39.81 -16.30 0.07
CA VAL A 773 -39.38 -17.46 0.84
C VAL A 773 -40.25 -17.59 2.09
N LEU A 774 -40.94 -18.73 2.23
CA LEU A 774 -41.79 -19.01 3.38
C LEU A 774 -41.01 -19.81 4.42
N PHE A 775 -41.11 -19.37 5.68
CA PHE A 775 -40.53 -20.05 6.83
C PHE A 775 -41.62 -20.73 7.64
N THR A 776 -41.35 -21.96 8.06
CA THR A 776 -42.27 -22.81 8.83
C THR A 776 -42.03 -22.64 10.33
N PRO A 777 -43.06 -22.83 11.18
CA PRO A 777 -42.87 -22.99 12.61
C PRO A 777 -41.93 -24.16 12.91
N LEU A 778 -41.06 -23.99 13.91
CA LEU A 778 -40.10 -25.02 14.30
C LEU A 778 -40.79 -26.18 15.02
N THR A 779 -40.38 -27.40 14.70
CA THR A 779 -40.80 -28.61 15.42
C THR A 779 -39.95 -28.83 16.67
N LEU A 780 -40.47 -29.56 17.66
CA LEU A 780 -39.73 -29.85 18.89
C LEU A 780 -38.34 -30.51 18.64
N PRO A 781 -38.21 -31.50 17.73
CA PRO A 781 -36.90 -32.06 17.37
C PRO A 781 -35.93 -31.02 16.78
N GLN A 782 -36.42 -30.07 15.98
CA GLN A 782 -35.60 -28.98 15.44
C GLN A 782 -35.13 -28.05 16.56
N ILE A 783 -35.99 -27.75 17.53
CA ILE A 783 -35.64 -26.92 18.69
C ILE A 783 -34.57 -27.62 19.55
N GLU A 784 -34.68 -28.92 19.79
CA GLU A 784 -33.63 -29.68 20.50
C GLU A 784 -32.27 -29.57 19.80
N HIS A 785 -32.24 -29.60 18.46
CA HIS A 785 -31.01 -29.40 17.71
C HIS A 785 -30.47 -27.96 17.85
N ILE A 786 -31.36 -26.95 17.85
CA ILE A 786 -30.96 -25.55 18.10
C ILE A 786 -30.37 -25.39 19.52
N VAL A 787 -30.91 -26.10 20.52
CA VAL A 787 -30.34 -26.13 21.87
C VAL A 787 -28.90 -26.64 21.83
N GLU A 788 -28.65 -27.76 21.14
CA GLU A 788 -27.32 -28.34 20.96
C GLU A 788 -26.32 -27.35 20.33
N LEU A 789 -26.75 -26.63 19.29
CA LEU A 789 -25.93 -25.60 18.64
C LEU A 789 -25.57 -24.46 19.61
N GLN A 790 -26.54 -23.90 20.34
CA GLN A 790 -26.29 -22.82 21.30
C GLN A 790 -25.37 -23.25 22.46
N LEU A 791 -25.42 -24.52 22.84
CA LEU A 791 -24.56 -25.08 23.88
C LEU A 791 -23.13 -25.35 23.39
N THR A 792 -22.93 -25.50 22.08
CA THR A 792 -21.58 -25.64 21.50
C THR A 792 -20.75 -24.38 21.72
N ASP A 793 -21.33 -23.19 21.60
CA ASP A 793 -20.67 -21.93 21.94
C ASP A 793 -20.26 -21.86 23.42
N LEU A 794 -21.07 -22.43 24.30
CA LEU A 794 -20.74 -22.54 25.73
C LEU A 794 -19.62 -23.56 25.97
N ARG A 795 -19.65 -24.72 25.29
CA ARG A 795 -18.57 -25.73 25.34
C ARG A 795 -17.23 -25.15 24.92
N ASN A 796 -17.19 -24.40 23.82
CA ASN A 796 -15.97 -23.77 23.34
C ASN A 796 -15.38 -22.82 24.40
N ARG A 797 -16.20 -21.94 24.99
CA ARG A 797 -15.76 -21.04 26.08
C ARG A 797 -15.27 -21.77 27.33
N LEU A 798 -15.87 -22.92 27.68
CA LEU A 798 -15.44 -23.74 28.82
C LEU A 798 -14.15 -24.53 28.51
N SER A 799 -13.95 -24.94 27.26
CA SER A 799 -12.77 -25.69 26.83
C SER A 799 -11.47 -24.90 26.95
N GLU A 800 -11.52 -23.57 26.76
CA GLU A 800 -10.39 -22.66 27.02
C GLU A 800 -9.90 -22.73 28.48
N ARG A 801 -10.77 -23.16 29.40
CA ARG A 801 -10.48 -23.40 30.82
C ARG A 801 -10.26 -24.87 31.15
N GLN A 802 -10.10 -25.72 30.14
CA GLN A 802 -9.98 -27.18 30.25
C GLN A 802 -11.19 -27.83 30.92
N ILE A 803 -12.39 -27.25 30.78
CA ILE A 803 -13.62 -27.81 31.37
C ILE A 803 -14.49 -28.38 30.25
N HIS A 804 -14.93 -29.63 30.44
CA HIS A 804 -15.85 -30.29 29.53
C HIS A 804 -17.30 -30.10 29.98
N LEU A 805 -18.23 -29.93 29.03
CA LEU A 805 -19.66 -29.80 29.32
C LEU A 805 -20.45 -30.88 28.58
N ASN A 806 -21.01 -31.80 29.36
CA ASN A 806 -21.88 -32.87 28.91
C ASN A 806 -23.34 -32.56 29.31
N ILE A 807 -24.28 -32.88 28.42
CA ILE A 807 -25.69 -32.57 28.59
C ILE A 807 -26.49 -33.79 28.20
N THR A 808 -27.30 -34.27 29.14
CA THR A 808 -28.14 -35.46 28.92
C THR A 808 -29.25 -35.18 27.90
N PRO A 809 -29.69 -36.18 27.11
CA PRO A 809 -30.82 -36.02 26.20
C PRO A 809 -32.10 -35.50 26.89
N GLU A 810 -32.35 -35.94 28.12
CA GLU A 810 -33.48 -35.49 28.94
C GLU A 810 -33.37 -34.00 29.29
N ALA A 811 -32.18 -33.52 29.67
CA ALA A 811 -31.95 -32.11 29.95
C ALA A 811 -32.10 -31.25 28.69
N ARG A 812 -31.59 -31.71 27.55
CA ARG A 812 -31.75 -31.02 26.26
C ARG A 812 -33.22 -30.86 25.88
N ARG A 813 -34.00 -31.94 26.01
CA ARG A 813 -35.44 -31.91 25.74
C ARG A 813 -36.18 -30.98 26.69
N LEU A 814 -35.85 -31.00 27.98
CA LEU A 814 -36.45 -30.11 28.98
C LEU A 814 -36.17 -28.63 28.66
N ILE A 815 -34.96 -28.30 28.21
CA ILE A 815 -34.58 -26.96 27.74
C ILE A 815 -35.38 -26.58 26.50
N ALA A 816 -35.55 -27.50 25.56
CA ALA A 816 -36.34 -27.27 24.35
C ALA A 816 -37.82 -27.02 24.66
N GLU A 817 -38.42 -27.80 25.56
CA GLU A 817 -39.84 -27.68 25.94
C GLU A 817 -40.13 -26.38 26.70
N HIS A 818 -39.26 -25.98 27.63
CA HIS A 818 -39.46 -24.77 28.45
C HIS A 818 -38.90 -23.49 27.84
N GLY A 819 -37.89 -23.59 26.97
CA GLY A 819 -37.24 -22.46 26.31
C GLY A 819 -37.89 -22.05 24.99
N PHE A 820 -38.83 -22.84 24.48
CA PHE A 820 -39.58 -22.57 23.26
C PHE A 820 -40.91 -21.86 23.52
N ASP A 821 -41.27 -20.94 22.63
CA ASP A 821 -42.58 -20.30 22.61
C ASP A 821 -43.22 -20.49 21.22
N PRO A 822 -44.46 -20.99 21.12
CA PRO A 822 -45.12 -21.21 19.83
C PRO A 822 -45.30 -19.95 18.96
N VAL A 823 -45.32 -18.75 19.56
CA VAL A 823 -45.47 -17.47 18.87
C VAL A 823 -44.10 -16.84 18.59
N TYR A 824 -43.16 -16.91 19.54
CA TYR A 824 -41.85 -16.26 19.44
C TYR A 824 -40.71 -17.19 18.97
N GLY A 825 -41.00 -18.46 18.68
CA GLY A 825 -40.05 -19.44 18.18
C GLY A 825 -38.93 -19.74 19.17
N ALA A 826 -37.71 -19.91 18.67
CA ALA A 826 -36.51 -20.17 19.48
C ALA A 826 -35.92 -18.89 20.14
N ARG A 827 -36.58 -17.73 20.01
CA ARG A 827 -36.08 -16.45 20.54
C ARG A 827 -35.86 -16.46 22.07
N PRO A 828 -36.73 -17.07 22.91
CA PRO A 828 -36.53 -17.13 24.36
C PRO A 828 -35.42 -18.11 24.79
N LEU A 829 -35.04 -19.05 23.91
CA LEU A 829 -34.16 -20.18 24.23
C LEU A 829 -32.81 -19.75 24.78
N ARG A 830 -32.17 -18.75 24.16
CA ARG A 830 -30.87 -18.23 24.61
C ARG A 830 -30.94 -17.64 26.01
N ARG A 831 -32.03 -16.94 26.33
CA ARG A 831 -32.25 -16.37 27.66
C ARG A 831 -32.51 -17.47 28.69
N TYR A 832 -33.24 -18.50 28.31
CA TYR A 832 -33.49 -19.66 29.17
C TYR A 832 -32.19 -20.41 29.48
N ILE A 833 -31.37 -20.72 28.47
CA ILE A 833 -30.05 -21.35 28.65
C ILE A 833 -29.14 -20.50 29.54
N ALA A 834 -29.08 -19.19 29.32
CA ALA A 834 -28.28 -18.30 30.16
C ALA A 834 -28.75 -18.32 31.64
N HIS A 835 -30.06 -18.34 31.88
CA HIS A 835 -30.60 -18.32 33.24
C HIS A 835 -30.48 -19.67 33.95
N GLU A 836 -30.83 -20.77 33.28
CA GLU A 836 -30.95 -22.07 33.91
C GLU A 836 -29.67 -22.91 33.83
N VAL A 837 -28.84 -22.71 32.80
CA VAL A 837 -27.60 -23.47 32.60
C VAL A 837 -26.38 -22.63 32.94
N GLU A 838 -26.16 -21.52 32.23
CA GLU A 838 -24.93 -20.71 32.40
C GLU A 838 -24.82 -20.12 33.81
N THR A 839 -25.93 -19.65 34.39
CA THR A 839 -25.92 -19.08 35.75
C THR A 839 -25.61 -20.15 36.81
N ARG A 840 -26.08 -21.39 36.64
CA ARG A 840 -25.78 -22.50 37.57
C ARG A 840 -24.30 -22.89 37.48
N ILE A 841 -23.78 -23.03 36.25
CA ILE A 841 -22.35 -23.28 36.00
C ILE A 841 -21.48 -22.15 36.57
N GLY A 842 -21.84 -20.89 36.30
CA GLY A 842 -21.11 -19.72 36.79
C GLY A 842 -21.07 -19.65 38.32
N ARG A 843 -22.16 -20.02 39.00
CA ARG A 843 -22.17 -20.11 40.47
C ARG A 843 -21.25 -21.20 41.00
N ALA A 844 -21.25 -22.39 40.39
CA ALA A 844 -20.36 -23.49 40.78
C ALA A 844 -18.87 -23.12 40.58
N LEU A 845 -18.55 -22.46 39.46
CA LEU A 845 -17.21 -21.92 39.19
C LEU A 845 -16.75 -20.91 40.26
N LEU A 846 -17.61 -19.96 40.64
CA LEU A 846 -17.28 -18.94 41.64
C LEU A 846 -17.13 -19.51 43.06
N ARG A 847 -17.79 -20.63 43.36
CA ARG A 847 -17.64 -21.32 44.65
C ARG A 847 -16.38 -22.20 44.71
N GLY A 848 -15.67 -22.37 43.60
CA GLY A 848 -14.51 -23.27 43.52
C GLY A 848 -14.89 -24.75 43.50
N GLU A 849 -16.13 -25.08 43.09
CA GLU A 849 -16.62 -26.46 43.02
C GLU A 849 -16.17 -27.18 41.73
N ILE A 850 -15.57 -26.46 40.78
CA ILE A 850 -15.17 -26.96 39.45
C ILE A 850 -13.69 -26.61 39.23
N GLU A 851 -12.86 -27.62 38.99
CA GLU A 851 -11.43 -27.47 38.71
C GLU A 851 -11.11 -27.70 37.22
N PRO A 852 -9.97 -27.17 36.71
CA PRO A 852 -9.50 -27.46 35.37
C PRO A 852 -9.31 -28.96 35.14
N GLY A 853 -9.78 -29.47 33.99
CA GLY A 853 -9.75 -30.88 33.60
C GLY A 853 -11.03 -31.66 33.94
N GLY A 854 -11.93 -31.10 34.75
CA GLY A 854 -13.18 -31.78 35.12
C GLY A 854 -14.31 -31.66 34.10
N THR A 855 -15.35 -32.46 34.29
CA THR A 855 -16.54 -32.50 33.44
C THR A 855 -17.77 -32.01 34.20
N ILE A 856 -18.52 -31.09 33.60
CA ILE A 856 -19.82 -30.64 34.06
C ILE A 856 -20.90 -31.45 33.36
N ASP A 857 -21.75 -32.12 34.13
CA ASP A 857 -22.89 -32.89 33.64
C ASP A 857 -24.20 -32.16 33.96
N VAL A 858 -24.91 -31.73 32.91
CA VAL A 858 -26.26 -31.16 33.04
C VAL A 858 -27.29 -32.27 32.90
N THR A 859 -28.01 -32.51 33.98
CA THR A 859 -28.99 -33.58 34.16
C THR A 859 -30.36 -33.02 34.52
N VAL A 860 -31.37 -33.88 34.60
CA VAL A 860 -32.69 -33.52 35.12
C VAL A 860 -32.91 -34.26 36.44
N ASP A 861 -33.22 -33.52 37.51
CA ASP A 861 -33.57 -34.06 38.82
C ASP A 861 -34.88 -33.41 39.29
N ASP A 862 -35.85 -34.22 39.74
CA ASP A 862 -37.21 -33.77 40.10
C ASP A 862 -37.92 -32.85 39.08
N GLY A 863 -37.59 -32.98 37.79
CA GLY A 863 -38.15 -32.16 36.71
C GLY A 863 -37.49 -30.79 36.54
N GLU A 864 -36.40 -30.51 37.26
CA GLU A 864 -35.57 -29.31 37.12
C GLU A 864 -34.16 -29.65 36.61
N LEU A 865 -33.49 -28.67 36.00
CA LEU A 865 -32.11 -28.83 35.53
C LEU A 865 -31.12 -28.88 36.70
N SER A 866 -30.34 -29.95 36.82
CA SER A 866 -29.29 -30.07 37.82
C SER A 866 -27.91 -30.04 37.16
N VAL A 867 -26.92 -29.47 37.86
CA VAL A 867 -25.53 -29.41 37.40
C VAL A 867 -24.68 -30.22 38.37
N ALA A 868 -24.13 -31.33 37.87
CA ALA A 868 -23.17 -32.15 38.59
C ALA A 868 -21.76 -31.91 38.05
N TYR A 869 -20.76 -32.10 38.90
CA TYR A 869 -19.35 -32.01 38.53
C TYR A 869 -18.67 -33.35 38.79
N THR A 870 -17.92 -33.80 37.79
CA THR A 870 -17.09 -35.00 37.83
C THR A 870 -15.62 -34.56 37.77
N GLU A 871 -14.86 -34.90 38.81
CA GLU A 871 -13.42 -34.60 38.89
C GLU A 871 -12.65 -35.21 37.70
N PRO A 872 -11.55 -34.56 37.25
CA PRO A 872 -10.68 -35.12 36.23
C PRO A 872 -10.23 -36.53 36.64
N ALA A 873 -10.39 -37.51 35.74
CA ALA A 873 -9.82 -38.83 35.97
C ALA A 873 -8.30 -38.68 36.14
N ILE A 874 -7.80 -38.95 37.34
CA ILE A 874 -6.37 -38.97 37.63
C ILE A 874 -5.76 -40.02 36.68
N ALA A 875 -4.96 -39.58 35.72
CA ALA A 875 -4.16 -40.47 34.89
C ALA A 875 -3.22 -41.24 35.83
N ALA A 876 -3.50 -42.53 36.02
CA ALA A 876 -2.70 -43.45 36.82
C ALA A 876 -1.44 -43.90 36.07
#